data_AF-A0A4T0X7X5-F1
#
_entry.id   AF-A0A4T0X7X5-F1
#
_cell.length_a   1.000
_cell.length_b   1.000
_cell.length_c   1.000
_cell.angle_alpha   90.00
_cell.angle_beta   90.00
_cell.angle_gamma   90.00
#
_symmetry.space_group_name_H-M   'P 1'
#
loop_
_entity.id
_entity.type
_entity.pdbx_description
1 polymer ?
#
loop_
_entity_poly.entity_id
_entity_poly.type
_entity_poly.pdbx_seq_one_letter_code
_entity_poly.pdbx_strand_id
1 'polypeptide(L)'
;MLQSNTLSTVATILLAIGVTAEYKIDQALVHPINLQTSSSFNSSLTPFYAPFESDCPAFNYTTLLNKTTFEGYVRTNSLIGQDEYSYISARNVKSQTNLIHFLDDLEIPGYENSSFADYFDIMNQSKQCLLVGAGELMALDSRTTANSSLKGLLDSANYITGLSGGSILLSTLVFNNWTSVEDIVNDNETSIWNTTAPPVSSDISFWLEITREIQPKKQAGYDISLLDVYGRILSRYMFEKSDDKYGLNTLWSDAQDIEAFQNFDMPFPMILTAGGTEEDVANYSLNMFEINPFEFGSYSPFVGGFIPIEILGSQLSNGLPVFENQCTYDFDNVGFLTATSSNILASFQPYLPGFLSGNANSSELLYESLGANVSASYFSILLNLVNNNLNETLYGLVDNPFYNTTLSLNDTDIDGEVLKLVDGGFFSEGLPLDPILVPSRQVDIVFAFDNSGDTVDSWPNGTTLYSTEQRWLESFPDDDFYLLPNSTEEFVELGLNKRPVFFGCNGTALISDLDYQNATVDFDLMKPLLVYIPNTNYTTLSNVTGYVFTYEERNAIIENGFQIAQYDEDEYFAKCVGCAIIRRSEERLGLDISPFCQECFEEYCYESIADLSSSTNETDYFNNTRVENNPTSIYSSSILPSTLTSLLSRSTGSVAFPTTFSTV
;
A
#
# COMPACT_ATOMS: atom_id res chain seq x y z
N MET A 1 -7.79 17.20 34.92
CA MET A 1 -7.65 18.62 35.35
C MET A 1 -6.22 18.88 35.82
N LEU A 2 -5.31 19.07 34.86
CA LEU A 2 -4.01 19.70 35.08
C LEU A 2 -3.58 20.26 33.73
N GLN A 3 -3.63 21.58 33.64
CA GLN A 3 -2.96 22.52 32.72
C GLN A 3 -2.34 21.92 31.44
N SER A 4 -2.83 22.26 30.25
CA SER A 4 -2.80 23.60 29.64
C SER A 4 -1.38 24.17 29.44
N ASN A 5 -0.53 23.41 28.73
CA ASN A 5 0.60 23.93 27.98
C ASN A 5 0.32 23.72 26.49
N THR A 6 0.76 24.67 25.65
CA THR A 6 0.65 24.64 24.19
C THR A 6 1.41 23.46 23.60
N LEU A 7 0.72 22.61 22.81
CA LEU A 7 1.27 21.40 22.21
C LEU A 7 0.53 21.06 20.90
N SER A 8 0.69 21.93 19.91
CA SER A 8 0.53 21.62 18.48
C SER A 8 1.33 22.67 17.71
N THR A 9 2.35 22.19 17.01
CA THR A 9 3.65 22.90 16.81
C THR A 9 4.49 22.75 15.34
N VAL A 10 4.04 21.39 15.29
CA VAL A 10 4.31 20.02 14.69
C VAL A 10 3.77 19.82 13.28
N ALA A 11 4.65 19.35 12.38
CA ALA A 11 4.35 19.15 10.96
C ALA A 11 4.91 17.86 10.33
N THR A 12 4.68 16.70 10.96
CA THR A 12 4.24 15.49 10.21
C THR A 12 4.64 15.37 8.72
N ILE A 13 5.94 15.13 8.47
CA ILE A 13 6.50 14.89 7.13
C ILE A 13 6.26 13.46 6.73
N LEU A 14 5.37 13.31 5.79
CA LEU A 14 4.77 12.11 5.24
C LEU A 14 5.64 11.63 4.06
N LEU A 15 5.56 10.37 3.61
CA LEU A 15 6.28 9.86 2.42
C LEU A 15 5.51 8.75 1.64
N ALA A 16 4.20 8.88 1.42
CA ALA A 16 3.33 7.84 0.82
C ALA A 16 3.86 7.30 -0.51
N ILE A 17 3.43 6.11 -0.92
CA ILE A 17 3.60 5.52 -2.25
C ILE A 17 2.27 4.78 -2.63
N GLY A 18 1.99 4.24 -3.84
CA GLY A 18 0.67 3.59 -4.14
C GLY A 18 0.37 3.04 -5.56
N VAL A 19 -0.59 2.09 -5.74
CA VAL A 19 -0.98 1.43 -7.04
C VAL A 19 -2.43 0.87 -7.13
N THR A 20 -3.03 0.92 -8.34
CA THR A 20 -4.35 0.38 -8.80
C THR A 20 -4.23 -0.81 -9.81
N ALA A 21 -5.34 -1.44 -10.29
CA ALA A 21 -5.27 -2.55 -11.28
C ALA A 21 -6.49 -2.75 -12.24
N GLU A 22 -6.23 -3.10 -13.53
CA GLU A 22 -7.22 -3.49 -14.58
C GLU A 22 -6.72 -4.68 -15.46
N TYR A 23 -7.62 -5.54 -16.00
CA TYR A 23 -7.32 -6.65 -16.95
C TYR A 23 -8.48 -6.95 -17.95
N LYS A 24 -8.21 -7.47 -19.18
CA LYS A 24 -9.21 -7.80 -20.25
C LYS A 24 -8.81 -9.02 -21.14
N ILE A 25 -9.77 -9.58 -21.92
CA ILE A 25 -9.92 -11.04 -22.24
C ILE A 25 -9.92 -11.42 -23.76
N ASP A 26 -9.52 -12.66 -24.13
CA ASP A 26 -10.08 -13.43 -25.29
C ASP A 26 -10.14 -14.98 -25.06
N GLN A 27 -10.37 -15.87 -26.07
CA GLN A 27 -10.86 -17.28 -25.85
C GLN A 27 -10.29 -18.46 -26.72
N ALA A 28 -9.96 -19.65 -26.15
CA ALA A 28 -9.97 -20.98 -26.86
C ALA A 28 -9.82 -22.34 -26.06
N LEU A 29 -10.93 -23.05 -25.80
CA LEU A 29 -11.22 -24.51 -25.91
C LEU A 29 -10.15 -25.68 -25.88
N VAL A 30 -10.37 -26.69 -24.97
CA VAL A 30 -10.43 -28.19 -25.18
C VAL A 30 -9.50 -29.22 -24.41
N HIS A 31 -10.14 -29.89 -23.42
CA HIS A 31 -10.07 -31.31 -22.93
C HIS A 31 -8.93 -31.94 -22.05
N PRO A 32 -9.25 -32.90 -21.12
CA PRO A 32 -8.34 -33.39 -20.05
C PRO A 32 -8.16 -34.94 -19.89
N ILE A 33 -7.24 -35.39 -19.02
CA ILE A 33 -7.12 -36.78 -18.48
C ILE A 33 -6.71 -36.75 -16.98
N ASN A 34 -7.17 -37.73 -16.17
CA ASN A 34 -6.97 -37.85 -14.71
C ASN A 34 -6.01 -39.00 -14.29
N LEU A 35 -5.40 -38.91 -13.09
CA LEU A 35 -5.19 -40.04 -12.15
C LEU A 35 -4.77 -39.59 -10.73
N GLN A 36 -4.72 -40.51 -9.76
CA GLN A 36 -4.86 -40.24 -8.31
C GLN A 36 -3.56 -40.35 -7.48
N THR A 37 -3.60 -39.77 -6.26
CA THR A 37 -2.51 -39.70 -5.27
C THR A 37 -2.63 -40.73 -4.12
N SER A 38 -1.56 -40.91 -3.33
CA SER A 38 -1.61 -41.50 -1.98
C SER A 38 -0.43 -41.00 -1.13
N SER A 39 -0.50 -41.13 0.20
CA SER A 39 0.28 -40.31 1.14
C SER A 39 0.92 -41.10 2.29
N SER A 40 1.92 -40.50 2.95
CA SER A 40 2.18 -40.60 4.41
C SER A 40 3.28 -39.62 4.82
N PHE A 41 3.27 -39.18 6.08
CA PHE A 41 4.26 -38.26 6.67
C PHE A 41 4.79 -38.82 8.00
N ASN A 42 5.92 -38.29 8.46
CA ASN A 42 6.50 -38.62 9.77
C ASN A 42 7.19 -37.37 10.36
N SER A 43 7.28 -37.27 11.68
CA SER A 43 7.53 -36.00 12.36
C SER A 43 8.98 -35.74 12.79
N SER A 44 9.42 -34.50 12.55
CA SER A 44 10.33 -33.74 13.40
C SER A 44 9.58 -32.52 13.92
N LEU A 45 10.11 -31.81 14.92
CA LEU A 45 9.60 -30.47 15.28
C LEU A 45 9.99 -29.48 14.17
N THR A 46 9.12 -29.35 13.17
CA THR A 46 9.13 -28.25 12.22
C THR A 46 8.43 -27.04 12.85
N PRO A 47 8.84 -25.79 12.57
CA PRO A 47 8.01 -24.63 12.87
C PRO A 47 6.63 -24.79 12.20
N PHE A 48 5.58 -24.27 12.84
CA PHE A 48 4.21 -24.41 12.37
C PHE A 48 3.36 -23.21 12.82
N TYR A 49 2.73 -22.54 11.86
CA TYR A 49 1.87 -21.41 12.12
C TYR A 49 0.48 -21.88 12.57
N ALA A 50 0.18 -21.71 13.86
CA ALA A 50 -1.11 -22.05 14.46
C ALA A 50 -1.45 -21.03 15.56
N PRO A 51 -2.40 -20.10 15.31
CA PRO A 51 -2.92 -19.20 16.33
C PRO A 51 -3.51 -20.00 17.50
N PHE A 52 -3.52 -19.45 18.71
CA PHE A 52 -3.93 -20.20 19.91
C PHE A 52 -4.73 -19.39 20.93
N GLU A 53 -5.59 -20.08 21.66
CA GLU A 53 -6.48 -19.53 22.68
C GLU A 53 -5.78 -19.43 24.05
N SER A 54 -5.87 -18.27 24.69
CA SER A 54 -5.25 -17.95 25.99
C SER A 54 -6.11 -17.01 26.82
N ASP A 55 -5.72 -16.78 28.08
CA ASP A 55 -6.26 -15.70 28.91
C ASP A 55 -6.00 -14.34 28.23
N CYS A 56 -7.06 -13.54 28.04
CA CYS A 56 -7.00 -12.21 27.40
C CYS A 56 -6.09 -11.20 28.15
N PRO A 57 -5.65 -10.11 27.47
CA PRO A 57 -4.85 -9.06 28.08
C PRO A 57 -5.53 -8.45 29.32
N ALA A 58 -4.76 -8.19 30.37
CA ALA A 58 -5.27 -7.76 31.67
C ALA A 58 -5.74 -6.29 31.70
N PHE A 59 -6.78 -5.98 30.93
CA PHE A 59 -7.34 -4.63 30.81
C PHE A 59 -8.08 -4.16 32.07
N ASN A 60 -8.14 -2.84 32.24
CA ASN A 60 -8.88 -2.25 33.35
C ASN A 60 -10.39 -2.28 33.08
N TYR A 61 -11.15 -3.07 33.85
CA TYR A 61 -12.62 -3.13 33.76
C TYR A 61 -13.34 -1.77 33.83
N THR A 62 -12.74 -0.70 34.35
CA THR A 62 -13.35 0.65 34.31
C THR A 62 -13.11 1.41 33.00
N THR A 63 -12.15 1.02 32.15
CA THR A 63 -12.02 1.56 30.78
C THR A 63 -12.84 0.77 29.77
N LEU A 64 -12.92 -0.56 29.88
CA LEU A 64 -13.76 -1.43 29.04
C LEU A 64 -15.26 -1.03 28.99
N LEU A 65 -15.73 -0.32 30.03
CA LEU A 65 -17.11 0.17 30.16
C LEU A 65 -17.29 1.64 29.73
N ASN A 66 -16.23 2.33 29.31
CA ASN A 66 -16.31 3.73 28.91
C ASN A 66 -16.55 3.87 27.41
N LYS A 67 -17.81 3.66 26.99
CA LYS A 67 -18.30 3.73 25.60
C LYS A 67 -18.02 5.03 24.82
N THR A 68 -17.43 6.07 25.43
CA THR A 68 -16.95 7.27 24.72
C THR A 68 -15.51 7.14 24.22
N THR A 69 -14.81 6.05 24.54
CA THR A 69 -13.40 5.79 24.19
C THR A 69 -13.09 4.32 23.92
N PHE A 70 -13.85 3.39 24.51
CA PHE A 70 -13.68 1.95 24.37
C PHE A 70 -15.04 1.24 24.42
N GLU A 71 -15.24 0.27 23.54
CA GLU A 71 -16.27 -0.74 23.63
C GLU A 71 -15.59 -2.10 23.79
N GLY A 72 -15.51 -2.58 25.04
CA GLY A 72 -14.67 -3.73 25.36
C GLY A 72 -13.20 -3.44 25.03
N TYR A 73 -12.54 -4.37 24.34
CA TYR A 73 -11.15 -4.20 23.87
C TYR A 73 -11.02 -3.27 22.66
N VAL A 74 -12.11 -2.94 21.97
CA VAL A 74 -12.08 -2.06 20.80
C VAL A 74 -12.03 -0.60 21.28
N ARG A 75 -10.96 0.14 20.96
CA ARG A 75 -10.92 1.60 21.15
C ARG A 75 -11.71 2.32 20.06
N THR A 76 -12.21 3.52 20.36
CA THR A 76 -12.74 4.42 19.33
C THR A 76 -11.63 4.94 18.42
N ASN A 77 -11.97 5.25 17.17
CA ASN A 77 -11.07 5.86 16.20
C ASN A 77 -10.82 7.37 16.42
N SER A 78 -11.44 7.98 17.44
CA SER A 78 -11.36 9.42 17.72
C SER A 78 -9.98 9.96 18.11
N LEU A 79 -9.06 9.09 18.53
CA LEU A 79 -7.67 9.39 18.89
C LEU A 79 -6.80 8.18 18.53
N ILE A 80 -5.50 8.41 18.36
CA ILE A 80 -4.51 7.34 18.18
C ILE A 80 -4.34 6.48 19.44
N GLY A 81 -3.80 5.26 19.27
CA GLY A 81 -3.46 4.38 20.40
C GLY A 81 -2.43 4.99 21.36
N GLN A 82 -2.45 4.59 22.63
CA GLN A 82 -1.51 5.12 23.63
C GLN A 82 -0.06 4.70 23.33
N ASP A 83 0.14 3.52 22.77
CA ASP A 83 1.45 2.99 22.42
C ASP A 83 1.97 3.61 21.11
N GLU A 84 1.09 3.85 20.14
CA GLU A 84 1.38 4.68 18.95
C GLU A 84 1.82 6.09 19.39
N TYR A 85 1.04 6.78 20.23
CA TYR A 85 1.40 8.10 20.79
C TYR A 85 2.76 8.07 21.50
N SER A 86 3.08 6.98 22.22
CA SER A 86 4.33 6.84 22.96
C SER A 86 5.52 6.62 22.03
N TYR A 87 5.34 5.80 20.99
CA TYR A 87 6.32 5.57 19.93
C TYR A 87 6.62 6.86 19.18
N ILE A 88 5.58 7.54 18.72
CA ILE A 88 5.66 8.80 17.97
C ILE A 88 6.30 9.91 18.81
N SER A 89 5.93 10.04 20.08
CA SER A 89 6.57 10.99 21.02
C SER A 89 8.06 10.73 21.21
N ALA A 90 8.50 9.46 21.14
CA ALA A 90 9.90 9.08 21.28
C ALA A 90 10.68 9.23 19.95
N ARG A 91 10.09 8.84 18.81
CA ARG A 91 10.71 9.00 17.49
C ARG A 91 10.90 10.47 17.12
N ASN A 92 9.95 11.35 17.44
CA ASN A 92 10.04 12.79 17.19
C ASN A 92 11.41 13.37 17.60
N VAL A 93 12.00 12.91 18.71
CA VAL A 93 13.32 13.38 19.18
C VAL A 93 14.45 13.04 18.20
N LYS A 94 14.39 11.90 17.52
CA LYS A 94 15.36 11.48 16.50
C LYS A 94 15.10 12.18 15.17
N SER A 95 13.87 12.13 14.67
CA SER A 95 13.53 12.68 13.36
C SER A 95 13.61 14.20 13.30
N GLN A 96 13.28 14.92 14.38
CA GLN A 96 13.60 16.37 14.50
C GLN A 96 15.09 16.63 14.29
N THR A 97 15.95 15.82 14.88
CA THR A 97 17.41 15.95 14.74
C THR A 97 17.84 15.67 13.30
N ASN A 98 17.32 14.60 12.69
CA ASN A 98 17.61 14.22 11.31
C ASN A 98 17.09 15.26 10.30
N LEU A 99 15.92 15.83 10.56
CA LEU A 99 15.30 16.84 9.70
C LEU A 99 16.04 18.16 9.72
N ILE A 100 16.49 18.63 10.90
CA ILE A 100 17.29 19.85 10.98
C ILE A 100 18.56 19.69 10.13
N HIS A 101 19.19 18.51 10.19
CA HIS A 101 20.33 18.20 9.31
C HIS A 101 19.94 18.17 7.83
N PHE A 102 18.82 17.53 7.48
CA PHE A 102 18.31 17.50 6.11
C PHE A 102 18.03 18.91 5.54
N LEU A 103 17.35 19.77 6.29
CA LEU A 103 17.01 21.14 5.87
C LEU A 103 18.22 22.08 5.83
N ASP A 104 19.21 21.89 6.73
CA ASP A 104 20.49 22.61 6.66
C ASP A 104 21.31 22.17 5.41
N ASP A 105 21.40 20.86 5.13
CA ASP A 105 22.14 20.31 3.98
C ASP A 105 21.51 20.69 2.62
N LEU A 106 20.23 21.06 2.58
CA LEU A 106 19.58 21.58 1.37
C LEU A 106 20.03 23.00 0.96
N GLU A 107 20.72 23.77 1.80
CA GLU A 107 21.14 25.16 1.52
C GLU A 107 20.01 26.07 0.95
N ILE A 108 18.81 26.06 1.57
CA ILE A 108 17.63 26.80 1.08
C ILE A 108 17.87 28.33 1.08
N PRO A 109 17.77 29.04 -0.06
CA PRO A 109 18.08 30.47 -0.14
C PRO A 109 17.23 31.35 0.79
N GLY A 110 17.89 32.01 1.75
CA GLY A 110 17.26 32.89 2.74
C GLY A 110 16.91 32.22 4.07
N TYR A 111 17.11 30.91 4.20
CA TYR A 111 16.90 30.16 5.44
C TYR A 111 18.17 30.18 6.31
N GLU A 112 18.33 31.18 7.18
CA GLU A 112 19.43 31.22 8.18
C GLU A 112 19.01 30.59 9.51
N ASN A 113 19.20 29.26 9.62
CA ASN A 113 19.37 28.47 10.86
C ASN A 113 18.59 29.02 12.09
N SER A 114 17.27 29.13 11.94
CA SER A 114 16.36 29.62 12.99
C SER A 114 15.69 28.45 13.70
N SER A 115 15.32 28.63 14.97
CA SER A 115 15.06 27.51 15.88
C SER A 115 13.69 26.83 15.69
N PHE A 116 13.54 26.08 14.60
CA PHE A 116 12.44 25.14 14.32
C PHE A 116 12.73 23.74 14.90
N ALA A 117 13.20 23.69 16.16
CA ALA A 117 13.55 22.43 16.83
C ALA A 117 12.35 21.69 17.44
N ASP A 118 11.22 22.37 17.56
CA ASP A 118 9.91 21.73 17.69
C ASP A 118 9.40 21.43 16.25
N TYR A 119 8.72 20.28 16.03
CA TYR A 119 7.91 19.81 14.85
C TYR A 119 8.44 18.58 14.02
N PHE A 120 7.58 17.92 13.20
CA PHE A 120 7.86 17.08 11.98
C PHE A 120 7.92 15.48 12.04
N ASP A 121 7.05 14.71 11.28
CA ASP A 121 6.52 13.35 11.73
C ASP A 121 5.64 12.22 10.88
N ILE A 122 5.78 11.61 9.62
CA ILE A 122 4.91 10.45 8.93
C ILE A 122 5.59 9.70 7.61
N MET A 123 5.33 8.90 6.47
CA MET A 123 4.48 7.78 5.73
C MET A 123 5.20 6.81 4.61
N ASN A 124 4.56 5.88 3.76
CA ASN A 124 5.11 5.00 2.56
C ASN A 124 4.12 4.24 1.54
N GLN A 125 4.47 3.19 0.67
CA GLN A 125 3.76 2.03 -0.14
C GLN A 125 4.39 1.29 -1.44
N SER A 126 3.78 1.20 -2.69
CA SER A 126 3.27 -0.07 -3.42
C SER A 126 3.62 -0.68 -4.86
N LYS A 127 4.04 -1.97 -4.98
CA LYS A 127 3.98 -2.92 -6.17
C LYS A 127 4.68 -2.63 -7.51
N GLN A 128 4.21 -1.75 -8.40
CA GLN A 128 5.16 -1.14 -9.37
C GLN A 128 6.23 -0.45 -8.52
N CYS A 129 5.76 0.29 -7.52
CA CYS A 129 6.56 0.72 -6.41
C CYS A 129 6.88 -0.33 -5.32
N LEU A 130 6.97 -1.62 -5.67
CA LEU A 130 7.86 -2.53 -4.92
C LEU A 130 9.28 -2.30 -5.41
N LEU A 131 9.50 -2.35 -6.73
CA LEU A 131 10.82 -2.15 -7.31
C LEU A 131 11.09 -0.66 -7.52
N VAL A 132 10.16 0.07 -8.13
CA VAL A 132 10.27 1.53 -8.26
C VAL A 132 10.29 2.18 -6.87
N GLY A 133 9.51 1.68 -5.91
CA GLY A 133 9.37 2.26 -4.58
C GLY A 133 10.45 1.82 -3.60
N ALA A 134 11.07 0.68 -3.83
CA ALA A 134 12.39 0.41 -3.28
C ALA A 134 13.40 1.47 -3.78
N GLY A 135 13.36 1.83 -5.07
CA GLY A 135 14.15 2.93 -5.63
C GLY A 135 13.85 4.29 -5.00
N GLU A 136 12.57 4.68 -4.98
CA GLU A 136 12.09 5.94 -4.41
C GLU A 136 12.53 6.04 -2.95
N LEU A 137 12.28 4.99 -2.14
CA LEU A 137 12.68 4.91 -0.74
C LEU A 137 14.21 4.92 -0.55
N MET A 138 14.98 4.26 -1.43
CA MET A 138 16.44 4.26 -1.41
C MET A 138 17.04 5.65 -1.63
N ALA A 139 16.37 6.52 -2.41
CA ALA A 139 16.78 7.91 -2.56
C ALA A 139 16.61 8.74 -1.28
N LEU A 140 15.72 8.33 -0.38
CA LEU A 140 15.39 9.04 0.86
C LEU A 140 16.18 8.53 2.08
N ASP A 141 16.73 7.32 1.98
CA ASP A 141 17.37 6.58 3.06
C ASP A 141 18.81 7.04 3.33
N SER A 142 19.14 7.52 4.55
CA SER A 142 20.51 7.93 4.90
C SER A 142 21.56 6.81 4.73
N ARG A 143 21.13 5.54 4.69
CA ARG A 143 21.99 4.36 4.57
C ARG A 143 22.52 4.14 3.15
N THR A 144 21.90 4.72 2.11
CA THR A 144 22.36 4.48 0.72
C THR A 144 23.80 4.96 0.50
N THR A 145 24.60 4.25 -0.31
CA THR A 145 25.92 4.73 -0.74
C THR A 145 25.87 5.56 -2.02
N ALA A 146 24.70 5.61 -2.68
CA ALA A 146 24.45 6.51 -3.80
C ALA A 146 24.40 7.98 -3.35
N ASN A 147 24.61 8.90 -4.30
CA ASN A 147 24.33 10.32 -4.10
C ASN A 147 22.84 10.54 -4.30
N SER A 148 22.17 11.17 -3.33
CA SER A 148 20.81 11.68 -3.52
C SER A 148 20.65 13.06 -2.89
N SER A 149 19.88 13.93 -3.55
CA SER A 149 19.51 15.27 -3.06
C SER A 149 18.42 15.24 -1.98
N LEU A 150 17.69 14.12 -1.84
CA LEU A 150 16.66 13.91 -0.82
C LEU A 150 17.09 12.94 0.31
N LYS A 151 18.38 12.60 0.36
CA LYS A 151 18.94 11.63 1.30
C LYS A 151 18.79 12.09 2.75
N GLY A 152 18.22 11.24 3.61
CA GLY A 152 17.95 11.54 5.03
C GLY A 152 16.50 11.93 5.30
N LEU A 153 15.66 12.06 4.26
CA LEU A 153 14.23 12.34 4.43
C LEU A 153 13.48 11.15 5.07
N LEU A 154 13.89 9.90 4.81
CA LEU A 154 13.32 8.71 5.48
C LEU A 154 13.62 8.70 6.98
N ASP A 155 14.84 9.12 7.35
CA ASP A 155 15.27 9.24 8.74
C ASP A 155 14.55 10.39 9.47
N SER A 156 13.94 11.30 8.71
CA SER A 156 13.16 12.47 9.16
C SER A 156 11.64 12.24 9.17
N ALA A 157 11.18 11.15 8.56
CA ALA A 157 9.79 10.65 8.56
C ALA A 157 9.48 9.85 9.84
N ASN A 158 8.24 9.79 10.34
CA ASN A 158 7.93 9.08 11.62
C ASN A 158 6.88 7.98 11.58
N TYR A 159 6.20 7.80 10.45
CA TYR A 159 5.35 6.65 10.17
C TYR A 159 5.69 6.17 8.75
N ILE A 160 5.23 5.00 8.36
CA ILE A 160 5.54 4.38 7.08
C ILE A 160 4.38 3.44 6.73
N THR A 161 3.76 3.52 5.55
CA THR A 161 2.50 2.79 5.24
C THR A 161 2.68 1.81 4.07
N GLY A 162 1.76 0.85 3.85
CA GLY A 162 1.88 -0.12 2.74
C GLY A 162 0.56 -0.73 2.27
N LEU A 163 0.36 -0.84 0.95
CA LEU A 163 -0.80 -1.49 0.29
C LEU A 163 -0.24 -2.30 -0.86
N SER A 164 -0.96 -3.27 -1.39
CA SER A 164 -0.55 -4.13 -2.49
C SER A 164 0.91 -4.60 -2.42
N GLY A 165 1.81 -4.13 -3.29
CA GLY A 165 3.22 -4.54 -3.23
C GLY A 165 4.09 -3.69 -2.30
N GLY A 166 3.44 -2.87 -1.49
CA GLY A 166 4.02 -1.86 -0.62
C GLY A 166 3.86 -2.20 0.83
N SER A 167 2.77 -2.89 1.15
CA SER A 167 2.83 -3.83 2.26
C SER A 167 3.89 -4.89 2.00
N ILE A 168 4.09 -5.36 0.75
CA ILE A 168 5.22 -6.26 0.44
C ILE A 168 6.57 -5.56 0.63
N LEU A 169 6.76 -4.33 0.11
CA LEU A 169 7.99 -3.55 0.32
C LEU A 169 8.26 -3.33 1.81
N LEU A 170 7.32 -2.70 2.51
CA LEU A 170 7.44 -2.31 3.90
C LEU A 170 7.62 -3.52 4.81
N SER A 171 6.84 -4.59 4.61
CA SER A 171 6.97 -5.81 5.42
C SER A 171 8.27 -6.55 5.15
N THR A 172 8.80 -6.50 3.91
CA THR A 172 10.16 -6.98 3.64
C THR A 172 11.17 -6.20 4.47
N LEU A 173 11.15 -4.87 4.43
CA LEU A 173 12.15 -4.05 5.10
C LEU A 173 12.06 -4.18 6.63
N VAL A 174 10.87 -3.97 7.20
CA VAL A 174 10.62 -4.04 8.66
C VAL A 174 11.02 -5.40 9.21
N PHE A 175 10.40 -6.48 8.73
CA PHE A 175 10.51 -7.80 9.38
C PHE A 175 11.81 -8.57 9.02
N ASN A 176 12.64 -8.06 8.11
CA ASN A 176 14.05 -8.45 8.00
C ASN A 176 14.95 -7.49 8.81
N ASN A 177 14.57 -7.20 10.07
CA ASN A 177 15.28 -6.33 11.01
C ASN A 177 15.57 -4.90 10.52
N TRP A 178 14.61 -4.26 9.84
CA TRP A 178 14.78 -2.95 9.21
C TRP A 178 15.99 -2.91 8.27
N THR A 179 16.09 -3.88 7.34
CA THR A 179 17.13 -3.86 6.30
C THR A 179 16.96 -2.64 5.35
N SER A 180 17.98 -2.33 4.55
CA SER A 180 17.86 -1.33 3.49
C SER A 180 17.58 -1.98 2.13
N VAL A 181 17.02 -1.20 1.20
CA VAL A 181 16.87 -1.60 -0.20
C VAL A 181 18.23 -1.93 -0.81
N GLU A 182 19.24 -1.10 -0.54
CA GLU A 182 20.57 -1.25 -1.12
C GLU A 182 21.26 -2.55 -0.64
N ASP A 183 21.05 -2.96 0.60
CA ASP A 183 21.56 -4.24 1.13
C ASP A 183 20.94 -5.44 0.38
N ILE A 184 19.61 -5.45 0.18
CA ILE A 184 18.91 -6.50 -0.59
C ILE A 184 19.37 -6.51 -2.06
N VAL A 185 19.60 -5.35 -2.65
CA VAL A 185 19.99 -5.22 -4.07
C VAL A 185 21.44 -5.61 -4.31
N ASN A 186 22.33 -5.37 -3.35
CA ASN A 186 23.76 -5.68 -3.42
C ASN A 186 24.12 -7.09 -2.95
N ASP A 187 23.31 -7.76 -2.12
CA ASP A 187 23.52 -9.18 -1.86
C ASP A 187 23.23 -10.00 -3.13
N ASN A 188 24.16 -10.91 -3.46
CA ASN A 188 24.09 -11.79 -4.62
C ASN A 188 23.72 -13.24 -4.22
N GLU A 189 23.69 -13.55 -2.93
CA GLU A 189 23.32 -14.85 -2.38
C GLU A 189 21.90 -14.85 -1.78
N THR A 190 21.28 -13.67 -1.59
CA THR A 190 19.90 -13.54 -1.08
C THR A 190 18.86 -14.12 -2.04
N SER A 191 17.78 -14.66 -1.47
CA SER A 191 16.55 -15.07 -2.15
C SER A 191 15.40 -14.06 -2.00
N ILE A 192 15.56 -13.01 -1.19
CA ILE A 192 14.61 -11.89 -1.08
C ILE A 192 14.55 -11.15 -2.43
N TRP A 193 13.34 -10.85 -2.88
CA TRP A 193 13.06 -10.24 -4.19
C TRP A 193 13.79 -10.92 -5.38
N ASN A 194 13.86 -12.26 -5.35
CA ASN A 194 14.35 -13.05 -6.47
C ASN A 194 13.35 -13.03 -7.63
N THR A 195 13.53 -12.08 -8.56
CA THR A 195 12.72 -11.93 -9.78
C THR A 195 13.08 -12.91 -10.89
N THR A 196 14.16 -13.69 -10.77
CA THR A 196 14.68 -14.52 -11.89
C THR A 196 13.87 -15.78 -12.17
N ALA A 197 12.92 -16.12 -11.29
CA ALA A 197 11.93 -17.18 -11.45
C ALA A 197 10.58 -16.69 -10.91
N PRO A 198 9.44 -17.26 -11.38
CA PRO A 198 8.15 -16.98 -10.76
C PRO A 198 8.14 -17.36 -9.27
N PRO A 199 7.45 -16.60 -8.40
CA PRO A 199 7.32 -16.95 -6.97
C PRO A 199 6.51 -18.24 -6.73
N VAL A 200 5.89 -18.78 -7.78
CA VAL A 200 5.05 -19.98 -7.77
C VAL A 200 5.68 -21.09 -8.61
N SER A 201 5.80 -22.30 -8.05
CA SER A 201 6.33 -23.47 -8.75
C SER A 201 5.22 -24.34 -9.36
N SER A 202 5.51 -24.97 -10.50
CA SER A 202 4.67 -26.01 -11.11
C SER A 202 4.90 -27.42 -10.52
N ASP A 203 5.88 -27.58 -9.61
CA ASP A 203 6.06 -28.83 -8.88
C ASP A 203 5.00 -28.98 -7.78
N ILE A 204 4.31 -30.13 -7.77
CA ILE A 204 3.34 -30.50 -6.73
C ILE A 204 3.98 -30.53 -5.33
N SER A 205 5.31 -30.72 -5.22
CA SER A 205 6.02 -30.68 -3.93
C SER A 205 5.93 -29.30 -3.25
N PHE A 206 5.93 -28.21 -4.02
CA PHE A 206 5.79 -26.83 -3.53
C PHE A 206 4.39 -26.60 -2.94
N TRP A 207 3.34 -26.91 -3.69
CA TRP A 207 1.96 -26.78 -3.21
C TRP A 207 1.66 -27.68 -2.01
N LEU A 208 2.21 -28.90 -2.00
CA LEU A 208 2.15 -29.79 -0.84
C LEU A 208 3.01 -29.30 0.34
N GLU A 209 3.96 -28.39 0.15
CA GLU A 209 4.69 -27.74 1.23
C GLU A 209 3.90 -26.56 1.80
N ILE A 210 3.49 -25.61 0.95
CA ILE A 210 2.66 -24.46 1.32
C ILE A 210 1.38 -24.91 2.06
N THR A 211 0.66 -25.90 1.51
CA THR A 211 -0.54 -26.43 2.18
C THR A 211 -0.23 -26.92 3.60
N ARG A 212 0.91 -27.60 3.81
CA ARG A 212 1.29 -28.12 5.14
C ARG A 212 1.70 -27.02 6.11
N GLU A 213 2.18 -25.87 5.63
CA GLU A 213 2.48 -24.70 6.46
C GLU A 213 1.20 -24.05 7.02
N ILE A 214 0.08 -24.09 6.29
CA ILE A 214 -1.19 -23.43 6.67
C ILE A 214 -2.24 -24.36 7.31
N GLN A 215 -2.16 -25.68 7.10
CA GLN A 215 -3.04 -26.63 7.80
C GLN A 215 -3.01 -26.55 9.35
N PRO A 216 -1.95 -26.10 10.05
CA PRO A 216 -1.96 -25.99 11.51
C PRO A 216 -2.91 -24.90 12.03
N LYS A 217 -3.03 -23.72 11.39
CA LYS A 217 -4.09 -22.73 11.66
C LYS A 217 -5.49 -23.35 11.60
N LYS A 218 -5.77 -24.14 10.55
CA LYS A 218 -7.03 -24.92 10.41
C LYS A 218 -7.22 -26.02 11.46
N GLN A 219 -6.15 -26.53 12.05
CA GLN A 219 -6.20 -27.52 13.13
C GLN A 219 -6.39 -26.89 14.52
N ALA A 220 -6.04 -25.61 14.69
CA ALA A 220 -6.30 -24.84 15.89
C ALA A 220 -7.78 -24.42 15.99
N GLY A 221 -8.40 -24.04 14.87
CA GLY A 221 -9.84 -23.79 14.78
C GLY A 221 -10.26 -22.81 13.69
N TYR A 222 -9.32 -21.96 13.25
CA TYR A 222 -9.56 -20.83 12.36
C TYR A 222 -9.63 -21.24 10.88
N ASP A 223 -10.48 -20.58 10.11
CA ASP A 223 -10.59 -20.83 8.68
C ASP A 223 -9.35 -20.37 7.89
N ILE A 224 -9.11 -21.07 6.79
CA ILE A 224 -8.03 -20.77 5.84
C ILE A 224 -8.58 -20.73 4.42
N SER A 225 -8.16 -19.76 3.63
CA SER A 225 -8.57 -19.54 2.25
C SER A 225 -7.41 -19.80 1.27
N LEU A 226 -7.56 -19.46 0.00
CA LEU A 226 -6.43 -19.36 -0.92
C LEU A 226 -5.51 -18.18 -0.58
N LEU A 227 -5.94 -17.28 0.30
CA LEU A 227 -5.10 -16.17 0.73
C LEU A 227 -4.03 -16.58 1.73
N ASP A 228 -4.27 -17.56 2.62
CA ASP A 228 -3.21 -18.18 3.42
C ASP A 228 -2.14 -18.84 2.53
N VAL A 229 -2.56 -19.44 1.40
CA VAL A 229 -1.65 -19.97 0.38
C VAL A 229 -0.84 -18.86 -0.28
N TYR A 230 -1.48 -17.74 -0.64
CA TYR A 230 -0.83 -16.57 -1.23
C TYR A 230 0.14 -15.89 -0.25
N GLY A 231 -0.23 -15.72 1.02
CA GLY A 231 0.64 -15.19 2.06
C GLY A 231 1.90 -16.00 2.26
N ARG A 232 1.82 -17.33 2.24
CA ARG A 232 3.00 -18.20 2.27
C ARG A 232 3.82 -18.22 0.97
N ILE A 233 3.24 -17.81 -0.17
CA ILE A 233 3.97 -17.52 -1.41
C ILE A 233 4.72 -16.19 -1.27
N LEU A 234 4.07 -15.13 -0.77
CA LEU A 234 4.69 -13.82 -0.51
C LEU A 234 5.83 -13.92 0.51
N SER A 235 5.64 -14.66 1.60
CA SER A 235 6.70 -14.87 2.60
C SER A 235 7.98 -15.45 2.01
N ARG A 236 7.89 -16.28 0.95
CA ARG A 236 9.05 -16.85 0.24
C ARG A 236 9.76 -15.88 -0.71
N TYR A 237 9.21 -14.68 -0.85
CA TYR A 237 9.72 -13.59 -1.67
C TYR A 237 10.16 -12.39 -0.79
N MET A 238 9.63 -12.29 0.44
CA MET A 238 10.01 -11.29 1.45
C MET A 238 11.08 -11.77 2.43
N PHE A 239 11.19 -13.07 2.72
CA PHE A 239 12.07 -13.60 3.78
C PHE A 239 13.04 -14.66 3.27
N GLU A 240 14.15 -14.84 3.97
CA GLU A 240 15.09 -15.92 3.69
C GLU A 240 14.59 -17.31 4.11
N LYS A 241 15.12 -18.34 3.45
CA LYS A 241 14.80 -19.73 3.79
C LYS A 241 15.30 -20.14 5.18
N SER A 242 16.40 -19.57 5.63
CA SER A 242 16.97 -19.80 6.97
C SER A 242 16.09 -19.24 8.08
N ASP A 243 15.32 -18.20 7.77
CA ASP A 243 14.79 -17.27 8.76
C ASP A 243 13.36 -17.69 9.07
N ASP A 244 13.23 -18.49 10.13
CA ASP A 244 12.04 -19.26 10.51
C ASP A 244 11.29 -19.89 9.31
N LYS A 245 12.05 -20.49 8.39
CA LYS A 245 11.51 -21.15 7.19
C LYS A 245 10.64 -20.19 6.35
N TYR A 246 11.21 -19.07 5.95
CA TYR A 246 10.53 -17.96 5.27
C TYR A 246 9.47 -17.30 6.18
N GLY A 247 9.88 -16.77 7.33
CA GLY A 247 9.03 -16.04 8.28
C GLY A 247 7.72 -16.76 8.61
N LEU A 248 7.78 -18.05 8.96
CA LEU A 248 6.58 -18.88 9.10
C LEU A 248 5.70 -18.44 10.28
N ASN A 249 6.32 -18.14 11.42
CA ASN A 249 5.61 -17.71 12.62
C ASN A 249 5.79 -16.21 12.92
N THR A 250 6.31 -15.42 11.96
CA THR A 250 6.51 -13.97 12.16
C THR A 250 5.17 -13.23 12.21
N LEU A 251 4.97 -12.43 13.25
CA LEU A 251 3.75 -11.69 13.57
C LEU A 251 3.93 -10.19 13.34
N TRP A 252 2.84 -9.43 13.17
CA TRP A 252 2.92 -7.96 13.10
C TRP A 252 3.29 -7.34 14.44
N SER A 253 2.83 -7.94 15.53
CA SER A 253 3.22 -7.63 16.91
C SER A 253 4.73 -7.84 17.17
N ASP A 254 5.42 -8.76 16.45
CA ASP A 254 6.88 -8.95 16.56
C ASP A 254 7.66 -7.67 16.22
N ALA A 255 7.07 -6.73 15.47
CA ALA A 255 7.71 -5.45 15.17
C ALA A 255 8.13 -4.69 16.43
N GLN A 256 7.42 -4.89 17.55
CA GLN A 256 7.75 -4.30 18.86
C GLN A 256 9.06 -4.84 19.46
N ASP A 257 9.52 -6.02 19.04
CA ASP A 257 10.78 -6.64 19.48
C ASP A 257 11.97 -6.40 18.53
N ILE A 258 11.76 -5.71 17.40
CA ILE A 258 12.83 -5.36 16.45
C ILE A 258 13.67 -4.22 17.03
N GLU A 259 15.00 -4.37 17.06
CA GLU A 259 15.92 -3.38 17.65
C GLU A 259 15.76 -1.97 17.06
N ALA A 260 15.54 -1.87 15.74
CA ALA A 260 15.28 -0.60 15.07
C ALA A 260 13.92 0.04 15.41
N PHE A 261 12.93 -0.75 15.88
CA PHE A 261 11.67 -0.23 16.40
C PHE A 261 11.85 0.21 17.87
N GLN A 262 12.44 -0.63 18.71
CA GLN A 262 12.72 -0.31 20.13
C GLN A 262 13.63 0.92 20.32
N ASN A 263 14.53 1.16 19.38
CA ASN A 263 15.37 2.36 19.34
C ASN A 263 14.72 3.55 18.62
N PHE A 264 13.53 3.41 18.03
CA PHE A 264 12.85 4.43 17.21
C PHE A 264 13.63 4.87 15.95
N ASP A 265 14.41 3.96 15.36
CA ASP A 265 15.21 4.20 14.14
C ASP A 265 14.41 4.04 12.83
N MET A 266 13.41 3.16 12.79
CA MET A 266 12.43 3.12 11.70
C MET A 266 11.27 4.12 11.95
N PRO A 267 10.57 4.61 10.93
CA PRO A 267 9.26 5.22 11.12
C PRO A 267 8.22 4.14 11.49
N PHE A 268 7.14 4.52 12.18
CA PHE A 268 6.04 3.64 12.62
C PHE A 268 5.30 2.94 11.45
N PRO A 269 5.43 1.62 11.28
CA PRO A 269 4.92 0.93 10.11
C PRO A 269 3.42 0.62 10.21
N MET A 270 2.71 0.72 9.09
CA MET A 270 1.29 0.41 8.96
C MET A 270 1.05 -0.21 7.57
N ILE A 271 0.03 -1.06 7.38
CA ILE A 271 -0.44 -1.47 6.05
C ILE A 271 -1.96 -1.35 5.95
N LEU A 272 -2.48 -1.14 4.74
CA LEU A 272 -3.91 -0.97 4.46
C LEU A 272 -4.52 -2.18 3.76
N THR A 273 -5.77 -2.47 4.06
CA THR A 273 -6.59 -3.49 3.38
C THR A 273 -8.04 -3.05 3.46
N ALA A 274 -8.78 -3.08 2.36
CA ALA A 274 -10.22 -2.83 2.38
C ALA A 274 -10.96 -4.11 2.80
N GLY A 275 -12.19 -4.01 3.29
CA GLY A 275 -12.96 -5.23 3.61
C GLY A 275 -14.39 -5.01 4.08
N GLY A 276 -15.11 -6.11 4.26
CA GLY A 276 -16.48 -6.08 4.76
C GLY A 276 -16.97 -7.47 5.11
N THR A 277 -18.28 -7.64 5.21
CA THR A 277 -18.93 -8.89 5.65
C THR A 277 -19.94 -9.42 4.64
N GLU A 278 -20.48 -8.58 3.76
CA GLU A 278 -21.42 -8.95 2.69
C GLU A 278 -20.76 -9.74 1.54
N GLU A 279 -21.55 -10.15 0.55
CA GLU A 279 -21.07 -10.85 -0.66
C GLU A 279 -20.72 -9.91 -1.83
N ASP A 280 -21.15 -8.64 -1.79
CA ASP A 280 -20.83 -7.64 -2.81
C ASP A 280 -19.60 -6.82 -2.38
N VAL A 281 -18.47 -7.09 -3.04
CA VAL A 281 -17.18 -6.44 -2.77
C VAL A 281 -17.23 -4.94 -3.00
N ALA A 282 -18.20 -4.43 -3.78
CA ALA A 282 -18.39 -3.00 -3.99
C ALA A 282 -18.63 -2.22 -2.68
N ASN A 283 -19.17 -2.86 -1.65
CA ASN A 283 -19.48 -2.25 -0.36
C ASN A 283 -18.25 -2.13 0.58
N TYR A 284 -17.11 -2.75 0.22
CA TYR A 284 -15.91 -2.76 1.06
C TYR A 284 -15.05 -1.48 0.93
N SER A 285 -15.30 -0.65 -0.09
CA SER A 285 -14.53 0.58 -0.33
C SER A 285 -14.54 1.52 0.88
N LEU A 286 -15.72 1.74 1.46
CA LEU A 286 -15.96 2.59 2.64
C LEU A 286 -15.18 2.14 3.89
N ASN A 287 -14.67 0.91 3.92
CA ASN A 287 -14.11 0.23 5.07
C ASN A 287 -12.61 -0.07 4.85
N MET A 288 -11.80 0.99 4.81
CA MET A 288 -10.34 0.89 4.69
C MET A 288 -9.71 0.59 6.06
N PHE A 289 -9.25 -0.64 6.29
CA PHE A 289 -8.61 -1.06 7.53
C PHE A 289 -7.09 -0.85 7.51
N GLU A 290 -6.57 -0.34 8.61
CA GLU A 290 -5.16 -0.21 8.97
C GLU A 290 -4.73 -1.39 9.86
N ILE A 291 -3.54 -1.91 9.58
CA ILE A 291 -2.80 -2.95 10.31
C ILE A 291 -1.49 -2.29 10.77
N ASN A 292 -1.18 -2.26 12.06
CA ASN A 292 0.07 -1.69 12.57
C ASN A 292 0.64 -2.53 13.76
N PRO A 293 1.88 -2.32 14.23
CA PRO A 293 2.51 -3.09 15.31
C PRO A 293 1.74 -3.22 16.63
N PHE A 294 0.79 -2.32 16.89
CA PHE A 294 -0.02 -2.32 18.11
C PHE A 294 -1.47 -2.74 17.85
N GLU A 295 -2.07 -2.36 16.72
CA GLU A 295 -3.52 -2.36 16.51
C GLU A 295 -3.95 -2.69 15.07
N PHE A 296 -5.18 -3.17 14.94
CA PHE A 296 -5.91 -3.34 13.69
C PHE A 296 -7.24 -2.59 13.76
N GLY A 297 -7.63 -1.82 12.74
CA GLY A 297 -8.91 -1.10 12.74
C GLY A 297 -9.04 -0.06 11.66
N SER A 298 -9.94 0.91 11.83
CA SER A 298 -10.13 1.95 10.81
C SER A 298 -10.60 3.29 11.37
N TYR A 299 -10.10 4.36 10.75
CA TYR A 299 -10.57 5.73 10.96
C TYR A 299 -11.85 6.05 10.18
N SER A 300 -12.30 5.16 9.28
CA SER A 300 -13.62 5.25 8.67
C SER A 300 -14.73 5.24 9.75
N PRO A 301 -15.72 6.16 9.69
CA PRO A 301 -16.85 6.15 10.62
C PRO A 301 -17.80 4.97 10.37
N PHE A 302 -17.64 4.26 9.25
CA PHE A 302 -18.39 3.03 8.95
C PHE A 302 -17.83 1.81 9.71
N VAL A 303 -16.67 1.93 10.36
CA VAL A 303 -16.06 0.92 11.26
C VAL A 303 -15.93 1.43 12.70
N GLY A 304 -15.43 2.67 12.88
CA GLY A 304 -15.47 3.39 14.16
C GLY A 304 -14.39 3.05 15.21
N GLY A 305 -13.50 2.09 14.98
CA GLY A 305 -12.58 1.65 16.05
C GLY A 305 -11.41 0.75 15.65
N PHE A 306 -10.64 0.36 16.67
CA PHE A 306 -9.41 -0.45 16.58
C PHE A 306 -9.31 -1.48 17.72
N ILE A 307 -8.81 -2.69 17.42
CA ILE A 307 -8.50 -3.78 18.37
C ILE A 307 -6.97 -3.92 18.51
N PRO A 308 -6.41 -4.30 19.68
CA PRO A 308 -5.00 -4.66 19.78
C PRO A 308 -4.67 -5.84 18.85
N ILE A 309 -3.60 -5.72 18.07
CA ILE A 309 -3.31 -6.68 16.98
C ILE A 309 -2.92 -8.07 17.51
N GLU A 310 -2.32 -8.12 18.71
CA GLU A 310 -2.02 -9.36 19.45
C GLU A 310 -3.24 -10.26 19.70
N ILE A 311 -4.47 -9.72 19.63
CA ILE A 311 -5.73 -10.47 19.84
C ILE A 311 -6.66 -10.45 18.62
N LEU A 312 -6.17 -10.09 17.43
CA LEU A 312 -6.98 -9.88 16.21
C LEU A 312 -7.86 -11.09 15.82
N GLY A 313 -7.42 -12.33 16.05
CA GLY A 313 -8.20 -13.53 15.71
C GLY A 313 -9.31 -13.89 16.71
N SER A 314 -9.65 -13.01 17.65
CA SER A 314 -10.57 -13.33 18.76
C SER A 314 -12.03 -13.20 18.36
N GLN A 315 -12.85 -14.18 18.78
CA GLN A 315 -14.30 -14.11 18.61
C GLN A 315 -14.91 -13.14 19.64
N LEU A 316 -15.14 -11.89 19.20
CA LEU A 316 -15.72 -10.82 19.99
C LEU A 316 -17.20 -10.58 19.65
N SER A 317 -17.93 -9.97 20.58
CA SER A 317 -19.22 -9.33 20.33
C SER A 317 -19.37 -8.14 21.26
N ASN A 318 -19.80 -6.98 20.75
CA ASN A 318 -19.76 -5.71 21.49
C ASN A 318 -18.32 -5.43 22.01
N GLY A 319 -17.30 -5.81 21.22
CA GLY A 319 -15.87 -5.72 21.56
C GLY A 319 -15.40 -6.57 22.75
N LEU A 320 -16.23 -7.48 23.27
CA LEU A 320 -15.90 -8.39 24.38
C LEU A 320 -15.86 -9.85 23.92
N PRO A 321 -14.96 -10.69 24.44
CA PRO A 321 -14.90 -12.11 24.11
C PRO A 321 -16.21 -12.87 24.32
N VAL A 322 -16.59 -13.68 23.32
CA VAL A 322 -17.75 -14.58 23.38
C VAL A 322 -17.55 -15.70 24.42
N PHE A 323 -16.29 -16.08 24.67
CA PHE A 323 -15.88 -17.04 25.70
C PHE A 323 -15.18 -16.31 26.86
N GLU A 324 -15.56 -16.63 28.10
CA GLU A 324 -15.15 -15.86 29.28
C GLU A 324 -13.61 -15.83 29.46
N ASN A 325 -13.03 -14.63 29.31
CA ASN A 325 -11.59 -14.33 29.37
C ASN A 325 -10.71 -15.00 28.29
N GLN A 326 -11.28 -15.49 27.19
CA GLN A 326 -10.54 -16.23 26.15
C GLN A 326 -10.26 -15.36 24.92
N CYS A 327 -8.99 -15.23 24.51
CA CYS A 327 -8.56 -14.48 23.34
C CYS A 327 -7.57 -15.29 22.50
N THR A 328 -7.59 -15.06 21.19
CA THR A 328 -6.70 -15.70 20.20
C THR A 328 -5.44 -14.89 19.97
N TYR A 329 -4.29 -15.49 20.27
CA TYR A 329 -2.95 -14.97 20.00
C TYR A 329 -2.34 -15.63 18.75
N ASP A 330 -1.23 -15.06 18.26
CA ASP A 330 -0.47 -15.51 17.07
C ASP A 330 -1.34 -15.61 15.79
N PHE A 331 -2.28 -14.68 15.57
CA PHE A 331 -3.13 -14.64 14.35
C PHE A 331 -2.63 -13.62 13.30
N ASP A 332 -1.88 -12.63 13.74
CA ASP A 332 -1.42 -11.47 13.01
C ASP A 332 -0.18 -11.74 12.14
N ASN A 333 -0.09 -12.94 11.54
CA ASN A 333 1.06 -13.35 10.73
C ASN A 333 1.34 -12.37 9.59
N VAL A 334 2.59 -11.93 9.48
CA VAL A 334 3.02 -10.94 8.47
C VAL A 334 2.73 -11.41 7.06
N GLY A 335 2.96 -12.69 6.75
CA GLY A 335 2.65 -13.26 5.43
C GLY A 335 1.16 -13.19 5.10
N PHE A 336 0.29 -13.49 6.06
CA PHE A 336 -1.16 -13.45 5.90
C PHE A 336 -1.71 -12.02 5.78
N LEU A 337 -1.36 -11.11 6.70
CA LEU A 337 -1.86 -9.73 6.68
C LEU A 337 -1.28 -8.90 5.52
N THR A 338 -0.03 -9.14 5.13
CA THR A 338 0.52 -8.57 3.88
C THR A 338 -0.25 -9.04 2.66
N ALA A 339 -0.73 -10.28 2.66
CA ALA A 339 -1.54 -10.83 1.58
C ALA A 339 -2.97 -10.30 1.54
N THR A 340 -3.59 -9.86 2.66
CA THR A 340 -4.91 -9.18 2.61
C THR A 340 -4.75 -7.84 1.92
N SER A 341 -3.77 -7.06 2.38
CA SER A 341 -3.33 -5.80 1.79
C SER A 341 -2.95 -5.92 0.31
N SER A 342 -2.55 -7.10 -0.16
CA SER A 342 -2.16 -7.35 -1.55
C SER A 342 -3.02 -8.33 -2.33
N ASN A 343 -4.26 -8.55 -1.87
CA ASN A 343 -5.17 -9.57 -2.38
C ASN A 343 -5.72 -9.29 -3.79
N ILE A 344 -4.88 -9.54 -4.80
CA ILE A 344 -5.28 -9.58 -6.21
C ILE A 344 -6.30 -10.69 -6.53
N LEU A 345 -6.48 -11.69 -5.65
CA LEU A 345 -7.34 -12.84 -5.90
C LEU A 345 -8.83 -12.47 -5.89
N ALA A 346 -9.24 -11.46 -5.12
CA ALA A 346 -10.63 -10.98 -5.07
C ALA A 346 -11.18 -10.63 -6.47
N SER A 347 -10.35 -10.08 -7.36
CA SER A 347 -10.70 -9.78 -8.76
C SER A 347 -11.15 -11.01 -9.56
N PHE A 348 -10.73 -12.21 -9.16
CA PHE A 348 -11.08 -13.47 -9.84
C PHE A 348 -12.47 -14.00 -9.44
N GLN A 349 -13.11 -13.43 -8.41
CA GLN A 349 -14.39 -13.92 -7.86
C GLN A 349 -15.50 -14.11 -8.91
N PRO A 350 -15.74 -13.19 -9.86
CA PRO A 350 -16.78 -13.39 -10.89
C PRO A 350 -16.50 -14.55 -11.85
N TYR A 351 -15.22 -14.94 -11.98
CA TYR A 351 -14.76 -15.95 -12.94
C TYR A 351 -14.57 -17.34 -12.32
N LEU A 352 -14.38 -17.41 -10.99
CA LEU A 352 -14.14 -18.64 -10.24
C LEU A 352 -15.16 -19.76 -10.53
N PRO A 353 -16.51 -19.53 -10.54
CA PRO A 353 -17.47 -20.58 -10.88
C PRO A 353 -17.32 -21.09 -12.32
N GLY A 354 -17.00 -20.18 -13.25
CA GLY A 354 -16.74 -20.51 -14.65
C GLY A 354 -15.51 -21.38 -14.82
N PHE A 355 -14.40 -20.99 -14.19
CA PHE A 355 -13.15 -21.74 -14.17
C PHE A 355 -13.33 -23.15 -13.59
N LEU A 356 -13.99 -23.29 -12.43
CA LEU A 356 -14.26 -24.59 -11.81
C LEU A 356 -15.16 -25.49 -12.66
N SER A 357 -16.05 -24.92 -13.49
CA SER A 357 -16.83 -25.69 -14.47
C SER A 357 -16.02 -26.18 -15.68
N GLY A 358 -14.76 -25.76 -15.81
CA GLY A 358 -13.87 -26.09 -16.93
C GLY A 358 -13.92 -25.10 -18.11
N ASN A 359 -14.35 -23.85 -17.87
CA ASN A 359 -14.31 -22.80 -18.89
C ASN A 359 -12.87 -22.34 -19.16
N ALA A 360 -12.38 -22.56 -20.39
CA ALA A 360 -11.00 -22.25 -20.79
C ALA A 360 -10.66 -20.76 -20.63
N ASN A 361 -11.62 -19.87 -20.94
CA ASN A 361 -11.44 -18.42 -20.87
C ASN A 361 -11.13 -17.96 -19.43
N SER A 362 -11.67 -18.67 -18.44
CA SER A 362 -11.47 -18.38 -17.02
C SER A 362 -10.18 -18.99 -16.46
N SER A 363 -9.51 -19.90 -17.19
CA SER A 363 -8.15 -20.39 -16.83
C SER A 363 -7.03 -19.52 -17.37
N GLU A 364 -7.31 -18.70 -18.40
CA GLU A 364 -6.34 -17.76 -18.98
C GLU A 364 -6.18 -16.53 -18.06
N LEU A 365 -7.29 -15.98 -17.56
CA LEU A 365 -7.29 -14.97 -16.49
C LEU A 365 -6.54 -15.43 -15.22
N LEU A 366 -6.69 -16.69 -14.81
CA LEU A 366 -5.96 -17.22 -13.65
C LEU A 366 -4.44 -17.31 -13.91
N TYR A 367 -4.02 -17.52 -15.16
CA TYR A 367 -2.61 -17.46 -15.53
C TYR A 367 -2.07 -16.03 -15.46
N GLU A 368 -2.85 -15.02 -15.86
CA GLU A 368 -2.48 -13.61 -15.72
C GLU A 368 -2.34 -13.20 -14.23
N SER A 369 -3.29 -13.60 -13.37
CA SER A 369 -3.24 -13.28 -11.93
C SER A 369 -2.15 -14.03 -11.16
N LEU A 370 -1.85 -15.29 -11.50
CA LEU A 370 -0.92 -16.15 -10.72
C LEU A 370 0.45 -16.39 -11.39
N GLY A 371 0.66 -15.95 -12.63
CA GLY A 371 1.84 -16.26 -13.44
C GLY A 371 2.02 -17.76 -13.78
N ALA A 372 1.03 -18.60 -13.46
CA ALA A 372 1.14 -20.06 -13.50
C ALA A 372 -0.15 -20.73 -13.99
N ASN A 373 -0.03 -21.67 -14.93
CA ASN A 373 -1.19 -22.34 -15.54
C ASN A 373 -1.65 -23.50 -14.64
N VAL A 374 -2.59 -23.21 -13.74
CA VAL A 374 -3.20 -24.17 -12.82
C VAL A 374 -4.50 -24.70 -13.42
N SER A 375 -4.60 -26.02 -13.62
CA SER A 375 -5.86 -26.60 -14.12
C SER A 375 -6.98 -26.50 -13.07
N ALA A 376 -8.22 -26.32 -13.52
CA ALA A 376 -9.40 -26.33 -12.66
C ALA A 376 -9.50 -27.59 -11.76
N SER A 377 -8.96 -28.73 -12.21
CA SER A 377 -8.87 -29.95 -11.39
C SER A 377 -7.85 -29.87 -10.25
N TYR A 378 -6.67 -29.28 -10.46
CA TYR A 378 -5.70 -29.07 -9.37
C TYR A 378 -6.18 -27.97 -8.41
N PHE A 379 -6.74 -26.88 -8.94
CA PHE A 379 -7.32 -25.83 -8.11
C PHE A 379 -8.52 -26.33 -7.29
N SER A 380 -9.38 -27.18 -7.86
CA SER A 380 -10.44 -27.86 -7.11
C SER A 380 -9.90 -28.72 -5.96
N ILE A 381 -8.73 -29.36 -6.13
CA ILE A 381 -8.07 -30.10 -5.04
C ILE A 381 -7.56 -29.12 -3.98
N LEU A 382 -6.97 -27.99 -4.37
CA LEU A 382 -6.48 -26.96 -3.46
C LEU A 382 -7.62 -26.34 -2.63
N LEU A 383 -8.74 -25.97 -3.25
CA LEU A 383 -9.95 -25.50 -2.57
C LEU A 383 -10.46 -26.49 -1.50
N ASN A 384 -10.47 -27.79 -1.80
CA ASN A 384 -10.88 -28.82 -0.84
C ASN A 384 -9.87 -29.05 0.30
N LEU A 385 -8.67 -28.45 0.23
CA LEU A 385 -7.67 -28.46 1.31
C LEU A 385 -7.74 -27.17 2.15
N VAL A 386 -8.06 -26.02 1.54
CA VAL A 386 -8.28 -24.73 2.23
C VAL A 386 -9.76 -24.54 2.55
N ASN A 387 -10.47 -23.60 1.93
CA ASN A 387 -11.93 -23.46 1.98
C ASN A 387 -12.50 -23.65 0.56
N ASN A 388 -13.62 -24.39 0.43
CA ASN A 388 -14.31 -24.62 -0.83
C ASN A 388 -15.64 -23.84 -0.96
N ASN A 389 -15.98 -23.02 0.03
CA ASN A 389 -16.97 -21.96 -0.11
C ASN A 389 -16.44 -20.90 -1.08
N LEU A 390 -17.12 -20.73 -2.21
CA LEU A 390 -16.69 -19.81 -3.25
C LEU A 390 -16.80 -18.34 -2.80
N ASN A 391 -17.61 -18.03 -1.79
CA ASN A 391 -17.84 -16.65 -1.32
C ASN A 391 -16.84 -16.20 -0.24
N GLU A 392 -15.88 -17.06 0.11
CA GLU A 392 -14.86 -16.84 1.15
C GLU A 392 -13.43 -17.20 0.68
N THR A 393 -13.29 -18.14 -0.25
CA THR A 393 -11.98 -18.74 -0.58
C THR A 393 -10.96 -17.79 -1.24
N LEU A 394 -11.38 -16.63 -1.74
CA LEU A 394 -10.49 -15.61 -2.33
C LEU A 394 -10.23 -14.41 -1.40
N TYR A 395 -10.66 -14.47 -0.12
CA TYR A 395 -10.60 -13.35 0.82
C TYR A 395 -9.68 -13.64 2.01
N GLY A 396 -9.20 -12.59 2.68
CA GLY A 396 -8.58 -12.70 3.99
C GLY A 396 -9.65 -12.84 5.05
N LEU A 397 -9.75 -14.01 5.67
CA LEU A 397 -10.79 -14.30 6.67
C LEU A 397 -10.27 -14.00 8.08
N VAL A 398 -10.97 -13.13 8.80
CA VAL A 398 -10.66 -12.72 10.17
C VAL A 398 -11.96 -12.69 10.98
N ASP A 399 -12.00 -13.31 12.16
CA ASP A 399 -13.12 -13.17 13.09
C ASP A 399 -13.32 -11.68 13.42
N ASN A 400 -14.54 -11.15 13.24
CA ASN A 400 -14.76 -9.70 13.21
C ASN A 400 -14.73 -9.06 14.62
N PRO A 401 -13.72 -8.25 14.98
CA PRO A 401 -13.67 -7.63 16.31
C PRO A 401 -14.75 -6.54 16.50
N PHE A 402 -15.30 -6.01 15.41
CA PHE A 402 -16.33 -4.96 15.39
C PHE A 402 -17.77 -5.50 15.47
N TYR A 403 -17.95 -6.82 15.48
CA TYR A 403 -19.27 -7.47 15.45
C TYR A 403 -20.16 -7.04 16.63
N ASN A 404 -21.36 -6.53 16.32
CA ASN A 404 -22.30 -5.90 17.27
C ASN A 404 -21.68 -4.78 18.15
N THR A 405 -20.64 -4.08 17.70
CA THR A 405 -20.21 -2.84 18.37
C THR A 405 -21.21 -1.70 18.10
N THR A 406 -21.13 -0.62 18.88
CA THR A 406 -21.93 0.60 18.68
C THR A 406 -21.07 1.79 18.27
N LEU A 407 -19.95 1.51 17.60
CA LEU A 407 -18.95 2.51 17.18
C LEU A 407 -19.15 2.97 15.73
N SER A 408 -19.70 2.12 14.87
CA SER A 408 -20.00 2.43 13.48
C SER A 408 -21.25 3.31 13.34
N LEU A 409 -21.40 3.95 12.17
CA LEU A 409 -22.65 4.56 11.74
C LEU A 409 -23.75 3.50 11.44
N ASN A 410 -24.95 3.96 11.08
CA ASN A 410 -26.00 3.06 10.59
C ASN A 410 -25.77 2.78 9.09
N ASP A 411 -26.25 1.63 8.60
CA ASP A 411 -26.10 1.15 7.22
C ASP A 411 -24.63 0.86 6.83
N THR A 412 -23.93 0.02 7.62
CA THR A 412 -22.49 -0.30 7.47
C THR A 412 -22.20 -1.78 7.23
N ASP A 413 -21.33 -2.12 6.27
CA ASP A 413 -20.90 -3.52 6.02
C ASP A 413 -19.84 -4.00 7.04
N ILE A 414 -20.22 -4.03 8.32
CA ILE A 414 -19.44 -4.61 9.42
C ILE A 414 -20.27 -5.53 10.33
N ASP A 415 -21.53 -5.80 9.97
CA ASP A 415 -22.52 -6.48 10.82
C ASP A 415 -22.38 -8.02 10.88
N GLY A 416 -21.55 -8.64 10.03
CA GLY A 416 -21.28 -10.08 10.04
C GLY A 416 -20.21 -10.53 11.03
N GLU A 417 -20.18 -11.83 11.33
CA GLU A 417 -19.25 -12.46 12.30
C GLU A 417 -17.79 -12.58 11.79
N VAL A 418 -17.57 -12.46 10.47
CA VAL A 418 -16.25 -12.64 9.83
C VAL A 418 -16.02 -11.52 8.81
N LEU A 419 -14.87 -10.85 8.90
CA LEU A 419 -14.39 -9.90 7.90
C LEU A 419 -13.75 -10.65 6.73
N LYS A 420 -14.00 -10.13 5.52
CA LYS A 420 -13.42 -10.54 4.24
C LYS A 420 -12.53 -9.40 3.73
N LEU A 421 -11.22 -9.57 3.88
CA LEU A 421 -10.23 -8.54 3.56
C LEU A 421 -9.65 -8.68 2.14
N VAL A 422 -9.47 -7.53 1.48
CA VAL A 422 -9.04 -7.39 0.07
C VAL A 422 -7.99 -6.27 -0.09
N ASP A 423 -7.39 -6.22 -1.28
CA ASP A 423 -6.51 -5.13 -1.70
C ASP A 423 -7.33 -3.84 -1.87
N GLY A 424 -7.02 -2.78 -1.11
CA GLY A 424 -7.65 -1.46 -1.27
C GLY A 424 -7.49 -0.88 -2.68
N GLY A 425 -6.40 -1.24 -3.40
CA GLY A 425 -6.18 -0.83 -4.79
C GLY A 425 -7.20 -1.40 -5.77
N PHE A 426 -8.06 -2.35 -5.34
CA PHE A 426 -9.21 -2.84 -6.09
C PHE A 426 -10.30 -1.78 -6.30
N PHE A 427 -10.36 -0.76 -5.43
CA PHE A 427 -11.29 0.38 -5.55
C PHE A 427 -10.67 1.57 -6.31
N SER A 428 -9.56 1.32 -7.00
CA SER A 428 -8.64 2.32 -7.55
C SER A 428 -8.05 3.28 -6.50
N GLU A 429 -8.13 2.96 -5.22
CA GLU A 429 -7.48 3.72 -4.14
C GLU A 429 -6.07 3.19 -3.90
N GLY A 430 -5.18 3.47 -4.86
CA GLY A 430 -3.80 3.03 -4.80
C GLY A 430 -2.95 3.70 -3.72
N LEU A 431 -3.27 4.95 -3.33
CA LEU A 431 -2.58 5.74 -2.32
C LEU A 431 -3.32 5.68 -0.98
N PRO A 432 -2.63 5.57 0.17
CA PRO A 432 -3.25 5.33 1.46
C PRO A 432 -3.55 6.61 2.22
N LEU A 433 -4.46 7.42 1.71
CA LEU A 433 -4.70 8.71 2.36
C LEU A 433 -5.59 8.58 3.63
N ASP A 434 -6.04 7.37 4.00
CA ASP A 434 -6.81 7.10 5.22
C ASP A 434 -6.03 7.29 6.53
N PRO A 435 -4.88 6.63 6.79
CA PRO A 435 -4.13 6.81 8.04
C PRO A 435 -3.63 8.24 8.30
N ILE A 436 -3.79 9.16 7.35
CA ILE A 436 -2.95 10.37 7.23
C ILE A 436 -3.76 11.64 6.96
N LEU A 437 -5.01 11.52 6.51
CA LEU A 437 -5.98 12.62 6.57
C LEU A 437 -6.70 12.65 7.94
N VAL A 438 -6.36 11.76 8.88
CA VAL A 438 -6.89 11.76 10.25
C VAL A 438 -6.32 12.93 11.08
N PRO A 439 -7.16 13.84 11.60
CA PRO A 439 -6.67 14.97 12.40
C PRO A 439 -5.94 14.57 13.69
N SER A 440 -6.25 13.41 14.27
CA SER A 440 -5.65 12.94 15.53
C SER A 440 -4.15 12.65 15.45
N ARG A 441 -3.61 12.43 14.24
CA ARG A 441 -2.17 12.29 13.99
C ARG A 441 -1.47 13.63 13.72
N GLN A 442 -2.24 14.72 13.63
CA GLN A 442 -1.78 16.11 13.42
C GLN A 442 -0.88 16.25 12.18
N VAL A 443 -1.40 15.86 11.02
CA VAL A 443 -0.65 15.54 9.78
C VAL A 443 -0.46 16.75 8.84
N ASP A 444 0.72 16.93 8.22
CA ASP A 444 1.08 18.20 7.57
C ASP A 444 1.80 18.17 6.20
N ILE A 445 2.54 17.13 5.78
CA ILE A 445 3.05 17.10 4.38
C ILE A 445 3.26 15.70 3.75
N VAL A 446 2.28 15.23 2.96
CA VAL A 446 2.44 14.29 1.79
C VAL A 446 3.30 15.01 0.75
N PHE A 447 4.08 14.45 -0.17
CA PHE A 447 4.68 13.15 -0.46
C PHE A 447 3.74 11.96 -0.62
N ALA A 448 3.38 11.69 -1.87
CA ALA A 448 2.71 10.49 -2.37
C ALA A 448 3.30 10.05 -3.71
N PHE A 449 4.05 8.95 -3.72
CA PHE A 449 4.67 8.32 -4.88
C PHE A 449 3.66 7.41 -5.63
N ASP A 450 2.82 7.98 -6.49
CA ASP A 450 1.80 7.21 -7.21
C ASP A 450 2.42 6.46 -8.41
N ASN A 451 2.41 5.13 -8.37
CA ASN A 451 2.85 4.29 -9.49
C ASN A 451 1.68 3.53 -10.14
N SER A 452 0.45 4.01 -9.97
CA SER A 452 -0.76 3.39 -10.50
C SER A 452 -0.69 3.01 -11.99
N GLY A 453 -1.41 1.95 -12.34
CA GLY A 453 -1.50 1.43 -13.70
C GLY A 453 -2.65 2.05 -14.50
N ASP A 454 -3.10 3.26 -14.16
CA ASP A 454 -4.42 3.80 -14.53
C ASP A 454 -4.68 4.00 -16.04
N THR A 455 -3.63 4.06 -16.86
CA THR A 455 -3.72 4.25 -18.32
C THR A 455 -3.56 2.93 -19.08
N VAL A 456 -3.95 2.94 -20.37
CA VAL A 456 -3.80 1.79 -21.29
C VAL A 456 -2.35 1.31 -21.39
N ASP A 457 -1.38 2.21 -21.20
CA ASP A 457 0.05 1.93 -21.18
C ASP A 457 0.61 1.77 -19.74
N SER A 458 -0.25 1.57 -18.73
CA SER A 458 0.09 1.30 -17.31
C SER A 458 0.92 2.36 -16.58
N TRP A 459 0.70 3.63 -16.93
CA TRP A 459 1.16 4.82 -16.21
C TRP A 459 0.04 5.48 -15.38
N PRO A 460 0.36 6.27 -14.34
CA PRO A 460 -0.61 7.05 -13.58
C PRO A 460 -1.36 8.09 -14.42
N ASN A 461 -2.57 8.46 -13.97
CA ASN A 461 -3.32 9.63 -14.50
C ASN A 461 -4.06 10.42 -13.40
N GLY A 462 -3.80 10.12 -12.13
CA GLY A 462 -4.49 10.71 -10.98
C GLY A 462 -5.81 10.04 -10.59
N THR A 463 -6.23 8.93 -11.23
CA THR A 463 -7.46 8.19 -10.84
C THR A 463 -7.45 7.89 -9.35
N THR A 464 -6.28 7.51 -8.83
CA THR A 464 -6.04 7.30 -7.40
C THR A 464 -6.57 8.43 -6.51
N LEU A 465 -6.25 9.69 -6.84
CA LEU A 465 -6.67 10.84 -6.05
C LEU A 465 -8.18 11.09 -6.15
N TYR A 466 -8.78 10.88 -7.31
CA TYR A 466 -10.24 11.02 -7.51
C TYR A 466 -11.06 9.92 -6.84
N SER A 467 -10.56 8.67 -6.83
CA SER A 467 -11.20 7.57 -6.09
C SER A 467 -11.22 7.85 -4.59
N THR A 468 -10.08 8.31 -4.05
CA THR A 468 -9.97 8.71 -2.65
C THR A 468 -10.81 9.95 -2.33
N GLU A 469 -10.84 10.96 -3.20
CA GLU A 469 -11.74 12.13 -3.05
C GLU A 469 -13.22 11.69 -2.92
N GLN A 470 -13.69 10.82 -3.82
CA GLN A 470 -15.08 10.38 -3.84
C GLN A 470 -15.49 9.66 -2.56
N ARG A 471 -14.67 8.71 -2.07
CA ARG A 471 -14.93 8.03 -0.80
C ARG A 471 -14.74 8.95 0.41
N TRP A 472 -13.75 9.85 0.37
CA TRP A 472 -13.52 10.81 1.45
C TRP A 472 -14.75 11.69 1.67
N LEU A 473 -15.35 12.21 0.59
CA LEU A 473 -16.59 13.00 0.64
C LEU A 473 -17.83 12.20 1.04
N GLU A 474 -17.85 10.87 0.86
CA GLU A 474 -18.91 9.99 1.39
C GLU A 474 -18.71 9.67 2.89
N SER A 475 -17.46 9.60 3.34
CA SER A 475 -17.09 9.30 4.73
C SER A 475 -17.13 10.54 5.64
N PHE A 476 -16.69 11.69 5.11
CA PHE A 476 -16.49 12.96 5.81
C PHE A 476 -17.08 14.13 4.98
N PRO A 477 -18.41 14.19 4.79
CA PRO A 477 -19.06 15.12 3.87
C PRO A 477 -18.96 16.61 4.24
N ASP A 478 -18.46 16.92 5.44
CA ASP A 478 -18.24 18.28 5.95
C ASP A 478 -16.73 18.68 5.94
N ASP A 479 -15.84 17.88 5.32
CA ASP A 479 -14.39 18.11 5.29
C ASP A 479 -13.82 18.16 3.85
N ASP A 480 -13.35 19.34 3.44
CA ASP A 480 -12.89 19.62 2.06
C ASP A 480 -11.64 18.81 1.68
N PHE A 481 -11.73 18.01 0.61
CA PHE A 481 -10.57 17.32 0.03
C PHE A 481 -9.63 18.29 -0.70
N TYR A 482 -8.51 17.79 -1.22
CA TYR A 482 -7.63 18.56 -2.09
C TYR A 482 -8.36 19.06 -3.34
N LEU A 483 -8.09 20.31 -3.74
CA LEU A 483 -8.46 20.80 -5.06
C LEU A 483 -7.72 19.97 -6.14
N LEU A 484 -8.46 19.22 -6.93
CA LEU A 484 -7.98 18.49 -8.10
C LEU A 484 -8.43 19.17 -9.42
N PRO A 485 -7.87 18.80 -10.59
CA PRO A 485 -8.47 19.11 -11.89
C PRO A 485 -9.89 18.53 -12.05
N ASN A 486 -10.60 18.89 -13.11
CA ASN A 486 -11.99 18.46 -13.31
C ASN A 486 -12.11 16.99 -13.80
N SER A 487 -11.02 16.39 -14.29
CA SER A 487 -10.96 14.96 -14.64
C SER A 487 -9.53 14.44 -14.79
N THR A 488 -9.38 13.12 -14.94
CA THR A 488 -8.11 12.45 -15.25
C THR A 488 -7.58 12.85 -16.63
N GLU A 489 -8.43 13.18 -17.60
CA GLU A 489 -7.97 13.76 -18.87
C GLU A 489 -7.32 15.13 -18.67
N GLU A 490 -7.92 16.03 -17.88
CA GLU A 490 -7.32 17.34 -17.59
C GLU A 490 -6.00 17.19 -16.79
N PHE A 491 -5.96 16.24 -15.84
CA PHE A 491 -4.75 15.90 -15.08
C PHE A 491 -3.57 15.49 -16.00
N VAL A 492 -3.87 14.72 -17.06
CA VAL A 492 -2.88 14.30 -18.07
C VAL A 492 -2.56 15.40 -19.09
N GLU A 493 -3.55 16.19 -19.52
CA GLU A 493 -3.34 17.32 -20.44
C GLU A 493 -2.48 18.43 -19.82
N LEU A 494 -2.61 18.67 -18.51
CA LEU A 494 -1.75 19.56 -17.72
C LEU A 494 -0.38 18.95 -17.37
N GLY A 495 -0.15 17.67 -17.71
CA GLY A 495 1.12 16.98 -17.47
C GLY A 495 1.40 16.63 -16.00
N LEU A 496 0.39 16.72 -15.13
CA LEU A 496 0.53 16.46 -13.67
C LEU A 496 0.91 15.00 -13.39
N ASN A 497 0.68 14.08 -14.33
CA ASN A 497 1.12 12.68 -14.24
C ASN A 497 2.57 12.42 -14.71
N LYS A 498 3.40 13.47 -14.89
CA LYS A 498 4.79 13.35 -15.40
C LYS A 498 5.84 14.10 -14.58
N ARG A 499 5.43 14.76 -13.50
CA ARG A 499 6.29 15.59 -12.63
C ARG A 499 5.73 15.62 -11.20
N PRO A 500 6.52 15.99 -10.19
CA PRO A 500 6.01 16.38 -8.88
C PRO A 500 5.00 17.53 -8.97
N VAL A 501 3.95 17.45 -8.16
CA VAL A 501 2.87 18.44 -8.04
C VAL A 501 2.49 18.57 -6.56
N PHE A 502 2.34 19.79 -6.07
CA PHE A 502 1.96 20.07 -4.68
C PHE A 502 0.47 20.44 -4.63
N PHE A 503 -0.34 19.68 -3.91
CA PHE A 503 -1.75 19.96 -3.65
C PHE A 503 -1.92 20.53 -2.23
N GLY A 504 -2.93 21.38 -2.01
CA GLY A 504 -3.20 21.93 -0.67
C GLY A 504 -2.12 22.89 -0.12
N CYS A 505 -1.43 23.62 -0.99
CA CYS A 505 -0.36 24.55 -0.60
C CYS A 505 -0.78 25.69 0.36
N ASN A 506 -2.07 26.02 0.38
CA ASN A 506 -2.68 26.93 1.36
C ASN A 506 -3.48 26.12 2.40
N GLY A 507 -2.89 25.89 3.57
CA GLY A 507 -3.50 25.13 4.66
C GLY A 507 -4.61 25.89 5.35
N THR A 508 -4.56 27.22 5.33
CA THR A 508 -5.59 28.09 5.91
C THR A 508 -6.94 28.05 5.15
N ALA A 509 -6.95 27.43 3.96
CA ALA A 509 -8.15 27.15 3.17
C ALA A 509 -8.64 25.69 3.28
N LEU A 510 -7.91 24.83 4.00
CA LEU A 510 -8.22 23.41 4.20
C LEU A 510 -8.17 23.06 5.70
N ILE A 511 -8.97 23.76 6.51
CA ILE A 511 -9.10 23.48 7.94
C ILE A 511 -10.28 22.53 8.13
N SER A 512 -10.05 21.37 8.74
CA SER A 512 -11.09 20.37 8.96
C SER A 512 -11.98 20.73 10.16
N ASP A 513 -13.17 21.29 9.91
CA ASP A 513 -14.16 21.71 10.93
C ASP A 513 -14.89 20.49 11.58
N LEU A 514 -14.19 19.36 11.70
CA LEU A 514 -14.69 18.07 12.19
C LEU A 514 -14.97 18.11 13.70
N ASP A 515 -16.19 18.49 14.08
CA ASP A 515 -16.74 18.42 15.44
C ASP A 515 -16.78 16.98 15.97
N TYR A 516 -15.62 16.50 16.43
CA TYR A 516 -15.50 15.27 17.20
C TYR A 516 -16.23 15.44 18.53
N GLN A 517 -17.52 15.12 18.53
CA GLN A 517 -18.38 15.14 19.71
C GLN A 517 -17.70 14.38 20.87
N ASN A 518 -17.39 15.11 21.95
CA ASN A 518 -16.62 14.70 23.15
C ASN A 518 -15.08 14.83 23.10
N ALA A 519 -14.47 15.33 22.02
CA ALA A 519 -13.11 15.84 22.08
C ALA A 519 -13.02 17.00 23.09
N THR A 520 -11.91 17.05 23.83
CA THR A 520 -11.62 18.14 24.79
C THR A 520 -10.48 19.05 24.33
N VAL A 521 -10.10 18.90 23.05
CA VAL A 521 -9.08 19.64 22.33
C VAL A 521 -9.74 20.11 21.04
N ASP A 522 -9.67 21.41 20.78
CA ASP A 522 -10.02 22.00 19.49
C ASP A 522 -8.84 21.73 18.54
N PHE A 523 -9.11 21.10 17.40
CA PHE A 523 -8.09 20.82 16.39
C PHE A 523 -8.27 21.80 15.22
N ASP A 524 -7.71 23.02 15.36
CA ASP A 524 -7.43 23.97 14.27
C ASP A 524 -6.38 23.36 13.32
N LEU A 525 -6.70 22.22 12.69
CA LEU A 525 -5.78 21.43 11.90
C LEU A 525 -5.98 21.72 10.42
N MET A 526 -4.92 22.27 9.83
CA MET A 526 -4.77 22.37 8.39
C MET A 526 -4.50 20.96 7.85
N LYS A 527 -5.23 20.55 6.80
CA LYS A 527 -4.95 19.34 6.03
C LYS A 527 -3.50 19.36 5.54
N PRO A 528 -2.79 18.22 5.45
CA PRO A 528 -1.42 18.20 4.94
C PRO A 528 -1.27 18.82 3.55
N LEU A 529 -0.12 19.40 3.23
CA LEU A 529 0.29 19.68 1.85
C LEU A 529 0.59 18.34 1.17
N LEU A 530 0.26 18.15 -0.11
CA LEU A 530 0.42 16.89 -0.85
C LEU A 530 1.36 17.02 -2.07
N VAL A 531 2.66 16.80 -1.87
CA VAL A 531 3.66 16.54 -2.92
C VAL A 531 3.40 15.17 -3.56
N TYR A 532 2.48 15.14 -4.52
CA TYR A 532 2.26 13.99 -5.39
C TYR A 532 3.45 13.84 -6.36
N ILE A 533 3.99 12.63 -6.49
CA ILE A 533 5.13 12.28 -7.34
C ILE A 533 4.72 11.04 -8.18
N PRO A 534 4.45 11.19 -9.48
CA PRO A 534 4.01 10.07 -10.31
C PRO A 534 5.20 9.25 -10.85
N ASN A 535 5.01 7.94 -10.97
CA ASN A 535 5.89 7.07 -11.74
C ASN A 535 5.99 7.55 -13.19
N THR A 536 7.22 7.75 -13.64
CA THR A 536 7.53 8.22 -15.00
C THR A 536 8.90 7.70 -15.44
N ASN A 537 9.14 7.69 -16.76
CA ASN A 537 10.35 7.11 -17.37
C ASN A 537 11.50 8.14 -17.41
N TYR A 538 12.45 8.01 -16.47
CA TYR A 538 13.73 8.74 -16.49
C TYR A 538 14.86 7.89 -17.08
N THR A 539 15.04 6.67 -16.58
CA THR A 539 16.13 5.75 -16.96
C THR A 539 15.64 4.45 -17.57
N THR A 540 14.44 3.97 -17.23
CA THR A 540 13.80 2.82 -17.89
C THR A 540 12.28 2.84 -17.82
N LEU A 541 11.65 2.04 -18.68
CA LEU A 541 10.21 1.77 -18.64
C LEU A 541 9.86 0.94 -17.39
N SER A 542 9.41 1.65 -16.36
CA SER A 542 8.97 1.14 -15.05
C SER A 542 7.50 0.68 -15.00
N ASN A 543 6.72 0.97 -16.04
CA ASN A 543 5.29 0.66 -16.20
C ASN A 543 5.02 -0.83 -16.48
N VAL A 544 5.62 -1.72 -15.68
CA VAL A 544 5.61 -3.17 -15.91
C VAL A 544 4.60 -3.90 -15.02
N THR A 545 3.98 -4.94 -15.58
CA THR A 545 2.97 -5.79 -14.91
C THR A 545 3.41 -7.24 -14.74
N GLY A 546 4.68 -7.54 -15.03
CA GLY A 546 5.26 -8.89 -14.94
C GLY A 546 5.79 -9.24 -13.54
N TYR A 547 5.98 -10.53 -13.29
CA TYR A 547 6.59 -11.08 -12.06
C TYR A 547 8.00 -11.63 -12.24
N VAL A 548 8.52 -11.65 -13.48
CA VAL A 548 9.80 -12.29 -13.82
C VAL A 548 10.68 -11.29 -14.56
N PHE A 549 11.84 -10.99 -13.99
CA PHE A 549 12.83 -10.04 -14.49
C PHE A 549 14.22 -10.61 -14.23
N THR A 550 15.16 -10.39 -15.15
CA THR A 550 16.59 -10.52 -14.81
C THR A 550 16.94 -9.54 -13.68
N TYR A 551 18.00 -9.81 -12.91
CA TYR A 551 18.46 -8.83 -11.92
C TYR A 551 18.93 -7.51 -12.55
N GLU A 552 19.34 -7.52 -13.83
CA GLU A 552 19.66 -6.31 -14.59
C GLU A 552 18.41 -5.46 -14.85
N GLU A 553 17.29 -6.08 -15.26
CA GLU A 553 15.99 -5.41 -15.41
C GLU A 553 15.40 -4.96 -14.07
N ARG A 554 15.45 -5.82 -13.04
CA ARG A 554 15.01 -5.50 -11.66
C ARG A 554 15.72 -4.25 -11.15
N ASN A 555 17.05 -4.24 -11.21
CA ASN A 555 17.85 -3.15 -10.69
C ASN A 555 17.69 -1.87 -11.53
N ALA A 556 17.41 -1.97 -12.84
CA ALA A 556 17.07 -0.81 -13.66
C ALA A 556 15.71 -0.17 -13.31
N ILE A 557 14.71 -0.97 -12.91
CA ILE A 557 13.42 -0.46 -12.41
C ILE A 557 13.60 0.25 -11.05
N ILE A 558 14.46 -0.29 -10.18
CA ILE A 558 14.85 0.33 -8.91
C ILE A 558 15.60 1.66 -9.17
N GLU A 559 16.56 1.69 -10.10
CA GLU A 559 17.25 2.94 -10.49
C GLU A 559 16.27 3.99 -11.03
N ASN A 560 15.26 3.60 -11.81
CA ASN A 560 14.26 4.56 -12.29
C ASN A 560 13.46 5.18 -11.13
N GLY A 561 13.13 4.40 -10.11
CA GLY A 561 12.51 4.90 -8.88
C GLY A 561 13.39 5.86 -8.08
N PHE A 562 14.68 5.54 -7.98
CA PHE A 562 15.67 6.41 -7.33
C PHE A 562 15.76 7.79 -8.01
N GLN A 563 15.57 7.83 -9.33
CA GLN A 563 15.53 9.07 -10.12
C GLN A 563 14.15 9.76 -10.12
N ILE A 564 13.04 9.00 -10.02
CA ILE A 564 11.69 9.56 -9.83
C ILE A 564 11.64 10.40 -8.56
N ALA A 565 12.11 9.86 -7.44
CA ALA A 565 12.01 10.57 -6.17
C ALA A 565 12.77 11.89 -6.14
N GLN A 566 13.86 12.00 -6.89
CA GLN A 566 14.70 13.20 -6.96
C GLN A 566 14.42 14.11 -8.16
N TYR A 567 13.43 13.77 -9.00
CA TYR A 567 13.10 14.49 -10.23
C TYR A 567 14.30 14.64 -11.20
N ASP A 568 15.08 13.56 -11.42
CA ASP A 568 16.33 13.53 -12.23
C ASP A 568 17.46 14.42 -11.65
N GLU A 569 17.84 14.14 -10.40
CA GLU A 569 18.89 14.83 -9.63
C GLU A 569 18.68 16.38 -9.50
N ASP A 570 17.43 16.85 -9.43
CA ASP A 570 17.12 18.28 -9.44
C ASP A 570 17.32 18.95 -8.06
N GLU A 571 18.43 19.68 -7.91
CA GLU A 571 18.74 20.49 -6.72
C GLU A 571 17.68 21.58 -6.40
N TYR A 572 16.97 22.10 -7.41
CA TYR A 572 15.89 23.07 -7.20
C TYR A 572 14.66 22.38 -6.61
N PHE A 573 14.27 21.23 -7.17
CA PHE A 573 13.20 20.40 -6.61
C PHE A 573 13.47 20.02 -5.15
N ALA A 574 14.70 19.59 -4.83
CA ALA A 574 15.08 19.23 -3.47
C ALA A 574 14.94 20.41 -2.48
N LYS A 575 15.34 21.62 -2.89
CA LYS A 575 15.13 22.84 -2.09
C LYS A 575 13.64 23.20 -1.97
N CYS A 576 12.85 22.95 -3.00
CA CYS A 576 11.39 23.14 -2.98
C CYS A 576 10.66 22.10 -2.12
N VAL A 577 11.20 20.89 -1.98
CA VAL A 577 10.80 19.91 -0.97
C VAL A 577 11.02 20.45 0.44
N GLY A 578 12.18 21.07 0.70
CA GLY A 578 12.43 21.77 1.97
C GLY A 578 11.46 22.92 2.26
N CYS A 579 11.12 23.71 1.23
CA CYS A 579 10.08 24.75 1.32
C CYS A 579 8.68 24.20 1.59
N ALA A 580 8.30 23.12 0.92
CA ALA A 580 7.03 22.45 1.17
C ALA A 580 6.96 21.96 2.61
N ILE A 581 8.03 21.34 3.12
CA ILE A 581 8.12 20.82 4.50
C ILE A 581 7.76 21.90 5.52
N ILE A 582 8.41 23.06 5.48
CA ILE A 582 8.21 24.12 6.48
C ILE A 582 6.85 24.82 6.37
N ARG A 583 6.11 24.64 5.27
CA ARG A 583 4.91 25.43 4.90
C ARG A 583 3.88 25.53 6.02
N ARG A 584 3.46 24.39 6.59
CA ARG A 584 2.42 24.36 7.63
C ARG A 584 2.88 24.99 8.95
N SER A 585 4.18 25.01 9.23
CA SER A 585 4.75 25.74 10.37
C SER A 585 4.79 27.25 10.11
N GLU A 586 5.10 27.70 8.88
CA GLU A 586 4.94 29.11 8.51
C GLU A 586 3.50 29.59 8.74
N GLU A 587 2.51 28.81 8.27
CA GLU A 587 1.09 29.15 8.36
C GLU A 587 0.60 29.26 9.82
N ARG A 588 0.94 28.29 10.67
CA ARG A 588 0.53 28.30 12.09
C ARG A 588 1.29 29.31 12.96
N LEU A 589 2.49 29.73 12.54
CA LEU A 589 3.22 30.84 13.17
C LEU A 589 2.84 32.22 12.60
N GLY A 590 2.07 32.28 11.51
CA GLY A 590 1.71 33.52 10.82
C GLY A 590 2.91 34.21 10.14
N LEU A 591 3.82 33.43 9.57
CA LEU A 591 5.00 33.90 8.86
C LEU A 591 4.71 34.06 7.36
N ASP A 592 5.29 35.11 6.77
CA ASP A 592 5.30 35.31 5.31
C ASP A 592 6.27 34.31 4.66
N ILE A 593 5.88 33.73 3.52
CA ILE A 593 6.69 32.79 2.73
C ILE A 593 7.99 33.47 2.27
N SER A 594 9.13 32.76 2.34
CA SER A 594 10.37 33.28 1.77
C SER A 594 10.27 33.46 0.24
N PRO A 595 10.93 34.44 -0.39
CA PRO A 595 10.82 34.65 -1.84
C PRO A 595 11.19 33.42 -2.67
N PHE A 596 12.18 32.63 -2.23
CA PHE A 596 12.55 31.38 -2.88
C PHE A 596 11.46 30.30 -2.73
N CYS A 597 10.87 30.16 -1.53
CA CYS A 597 9.77 29.23 -1.34
C CYS A 597 8.50 29.65 -2.09
N GLN A 598 8.28 30.95 -2.33
CA GLN A 598 7.23 31.40 -3.24
C GLN A 598 7.51 30.97 -4.69
N GLU A 599 8.74 31.13 -5.20
CA GLU A 599 9.13 30.62 -6.53
C GLU A 599 8.92 29.09 -6.64
N CYS A 600 9.13 28.33 -5.56
CA CYS A 600 8.80 26.91 -5.49
C CYS A 600 7.30 26.63 -5.58
N PHE A 601 6.47 27.36 -4.84
CA PHE A 601 5.02 27.16 -4.88
C PHE A 601 4.41 27.60 -6.24
N GLU A 602 4.95 28.63 -6.89
CA GLU A 602 4.54 29.05 -8.24
C GLU A 602 4.86 28.02 -9.34
N GLU A 603 5.83 27.12 -9.16
CA GLU A 603 6.18 26.04 -10.11
C GLU A 603 5.45 24.71 -9.80
N TYR A 604 5.38 24.34 -8.52
CA TYR A 604 4.90 23.02 -8.11
C TYR A 604 3.44 22.97 -7.67
N CYS A 605 2.83 24.06 -7.17
CA CYS A 605 1.45 23.99 -6.67
C CYS A 605 0.41 23.84 -7.79
N TYR A 606 -0.61 23.01 -7.53
CA TYR A 606 -1.83 23.01 -8.30
C TYR A 606 -2.81 24.07 -7.76
N GLU A 607 -3.11 25.07 -8.59
CA GLU A 607 -4.14 26.08 -8.37
C GLU A 607 -5.14 26.08 -9.54
N SER A 608 -6.37 26.54 -9.31
CA SER A 608 -7.38 26.51 -10.37
C SER A 608 -7.11 27.56 -11.45
N ILE A 609 -7.52 27.25 -12.69
CA ILE A 609 -7.49 28.21 -13.80
C ILE A 609 -8.37 29.44 -13.51
N ALA A 610 -9.37 29.33 -12.61
CA ALA A 610 -10.18 30.47 -12.18
C ALA A 610 -9.39 31.42 -11.26
N ASP A 611 -8.53 30.91 -10.37
CA ASP A 611 -7.69 31.72 -9.49
C ASP A 611 -6.54 32.38 -10.27
N LEU A 612 -5.93 31.64 -11.19
CA LEU A 612 -4.95 32.16 -12.16
C LEU A 612 -5.53 33.30 -13.03
N SER A 613 -6.84 33.33 -13.26
CA SER A 613 -7.51 34.44 -13.98
C SER A 613 -7.54 35.77 -13.19
N SER A 614 -7.23 35.74 -11.88
CA SER A 614 -7.06 36.93 -11.05
C SER A 614 -5.63 37.50 -11.09
N SER A 615 -4.62 36.65 -11.33
CA SER A 615 -3.21 36.99 -11.47
C SER A 615 -2.84 37.21 -12.94
N THR A 616 -2.86 38.46 -13.41
CA THR A 616 -2.73 38.76 -14.84
C THR A 616 -1.34 38.44 -15.44
N ASN A 617 -1.21 37.31 -16.14
CA ASN A 617 -0.47 37.15 -17.40
C ASN A 617 -0.66 35.73 -18.00
N GLU A 618 -1.79 35.49 -18.67
CA GLU A 618 -2.00 34.24 -19.44
C GLU A 618 -0.93 34.09 -20.55
N THR A 619 -0.17 32.98 -20.57
CA THR A 619 0.05 32.05 -21.73
C THR A 619 1.33 31.19 -21.68
N ASP A 620 2.33 31.46 -20.81
CA ASP A 620 3.65 30.80 -20.90
C ASP A 620 3.94 29.69 -19.86
N TYR A 621 3.26 29.65 -18.70
CA TYR A 621 3.67 28.81 -17.55
C TYR A 621 3.74 27.29 -17.79
N PHE A 622 2.88 26.71 -18.63
CA PHE A 622 2.76 25.24 -18.79
C PHE A 622 3.61 24.64 -19.93
N ASN A 623 4.56 25.39 -20.52
CA ASN A 623 5.29 24.94 -21.72
C ASN A 623 6.67 24.28 -21.47
N ASN A 624 7.10 24.09 -20.21
CA ASN A 624 8.40 23.46 -19.87
C ASN A 624 8.40 21.92 -20.05
N THR A 625 7.98 21.43 -21.21
CA THR A 625 8.20 20.03 -21.61
C THR A 625 9.67 19.82 -21.99
N ARG A 626 10.45 19.28 -21.03
CA ARG A 626 11.83 18.87 -21.25
C ARG A 626 11.87 17.83 -22.39
N VAL A 627 12.63 18.12 -23.45
CA VAL A 627 12.58 17.36 -24.71
C VAL A 627 12.99 15.90 -24.49
N GLU A 628 12.13 14.97 -24.89
CA GLU A 628 12.40 13.52 -24.86
C GLU A 628 13.73 13.18 -25.57
N ASN A 629 14.71 12.71 -24.79
CA ASN A 629 15.93 12.11 -25.32
C ASN A 629 15.61 10.72 -25.91
N ASN A 630 14.97 10.69 -27.08
CA ASN A 630 14.65 9.47 -27.82
C ASN A 630 15.90 8.56 -27.96
N PRO A 631 16.00 7.43 -27.22
CA PRO A 631 17.20 6.60 -27.24
C PRO A 631 17.31 5.91 -28.60
N THR A 632 18.48 6.00 -29.25
CA THR A 632 18.68 5.31 -30.53
C THR A 632 18.49 3.80 -30.33
N SER A 633 17.58 3.19 -31.10
CA SER A 633 17.19 1.79 -30.93
C SER A 633 18.37 0.81 -31.10
N ILE A 634 18.88 0.25 -29.98
CA ILE A 634 19.88 -0.83 -29.97
C ILE A 634 19.40 -2.00 -29.11
N TYR A 635 18.22 -2.53 -29.43
CA TYR A 635 17.93 -3.95 -29.22
C TYR A 635 17.43 -4.57 -30.52
N SER A 636 18.32 -5.31 -31.19
CA SER A 636 17.98 -6.08 -32.38
C SER A 636 17.19 -7.33 -31.98
N SER A 637 16.08 -7.59 -32.68
CA SER A 637 15.23 -8.77 -32.55
C SER A 637 15.98 -10.06 -32.23
N SER A 638 15.57 -10.76 -31.16
CA SER A 638 16.13 -12.03 -30.71
C SER A 638 16.11 -13.13 -31.79
N ILE A 639 17.10 -14.01 -31.74
CA ILE A 639 17.40 -14.98 -32.82
C ILE A 639 16.36 -16.10 -32.89
N LEU A 640 15.55 -16.11 -33.95
CA LEU A 640 14.70 -17.25 -34.33
C LEU A 640 15.55 -18.45 -34.80
N PRO A 641 15.36 -19.67 -34.24
CA PRO A 641 16.05 -20.88 -34.70
C PRO A 641 15.74 -21.23 -36.17
N SER A 642 16.78 -21.40 -36.97
CA SER A 642 16.67 -21.37 -38.44
C SER A 642 16.30 -22.71 -39.10
N THR A 643 15.03 -23.15 -38.99
CA THR A 643 14.54 -24.34 -39.74
C THR A 643 13.09 -24.24 -40.25
N LEU A 644 12.77 -23.33 -41.20
CA LEU A 644 11.72 -23.60 -42.22
C LEU A 644 11.72 -22.68 -43.46
N THR A 645 12.86 -22.51 -44.15
CA THR A 645 12.92 -21.75 -45.42
C THR A 645 12.58 -22.59 -46.65
N SER A 646 11.29 -22.79 -46.91
CA SER A 646 10.81 -23.18 -48.25
C SER A 646 9.42 -22.61 -48.52
N LEU A 647 9.19 -22.13 -49.75
CA LEU A 647 7.90 -21.61 -50.25
C LEU A 647 7.38 -20.36 -49.52
N LEU A 648 7.79 -19.18 -49.98
CA LEU A 648 6.85 -18.19 -50.55
C LEU A 648 7.62 -17.11 -51.30
N SER A 649 7.56 -17.17 -52.63
CA SER A 649 8.06 -16.10 -53.51
C SER A 649 7.00 -15.82 -54.58
N ARG A 650 6.96 -14.55 -55.03
CA ARG A 650 6.12 -14.03 -56.14
C ARG A 650 4.64 -13.76 -55.87
N SER A 651 4.40 -12.51 -55.46
CA SER A 651 3.70 -11.49 -56.26
C SER A 651 2.21 -11.65 -56.63
N THR A 652 1.43 -10.65 -56.20
CA THR A 652 0.40 -9.92 -56.99
C THR A 652 -0.72 -10.74 -57.65
N GLY A 653 -1.94 -10.62 -57.09
CA GLY A 653 -3.17 -11.00 -57.78
C GLY A 653 -4.41 -10.55 -57.00
N SER A 654 -5.09 -9.50 -57.48
CA SER A 654 -6.39 -9.07 -56.97
C SER A 654 -7.54 -9.81 -57.67
N VAL A 655 -8.64 -10.08 -56.95
CA VAL A 655 -10.01 -10.27 -57.47
C VAL A 655 -11.01 -10.29 -56.29
N ALA A 656 -12.29 -10.05 -56.56
CA ALA A 656 -13.32 -9.67 -55.58
C ALA A 656 -14.08 -10.81 -54.87
N PHE A 657 -14.86 -10.41 -53.84
CA PHE A 657 -16.15 -10.95 -53.39
C PHE A 657 -17.01 -11.59 -54.52
N PRO A 658 -17.98 -12.51 -54.26
CA PRO A 658 -18.91 -12.44 -53.10
C PRO A 658 -19.48 -13.75 -52.49
N THR A 659 -20.24 -13.58 -51.38
CA THR A 659 -21.44 -14.31 -50.91
C THR A 659 -21.70 -15.80 -51.22
N THR A 660 -22.07 -16.57 -50.18
CA THR A 660 -23.43 -17.17 -50.03
C THR A 660 -23.71 -17.67 -48.60
N PHE A 661 -24.98 -17.62 -48.19
CA PHE A 661 -25.54 -18.33 -47.02
C PHE A 661 -25.92 -19.78 -47.41
N SER A 662 -25.90 -20.74 -46.47
CA SER A 662 -27.13 -21.35 -45.92
C SER A 662 -26.90 -22.59 -45.02
N THR A 663 -27.46 -22.52 -43.81
CA THR A 663 -28.08 -23.60 -42.99
C THR A 663 -27.94 -25.07 -43.42
N VAL A 664 -27.49 -25.91 -42.47
CA VAL A 664 -28.43 -26.66 -41.59
C VAL A 664 -28.05 -26.36 -40.15
#